data_AF-A0A3B3IRV8-F1
#
_entry.id   AF-A0A3B3IRV8-F1
#
_cell.length_a   1.000
_cell.length_b   1.000
_cell.length_c   1.000
_cell.angle_alpha   90.00
_cell.angle_beta   90.00
_cell.angle_gamma   90.00
#
_symmetry.space_group_name_H-M   'P 1'
#
loop_
_entity.id
_entity.type
_entity.pdbx_description
1 polymer ?
#
loop_
_entity_poly.entity_id
_entity_poly.type
_entity_poly.pdbx_seq_one_letter_code
_entity_poly.pdbx_strand_id
1 'polypeptide(L)'
;MGFVRQIQLLLWKNWTLRKRQKIRFVVELVWPLSLFLVLIWLRNANPLYSHHECHFPNKAMPSAGMLPWLQGIFCNVNNPCFQSPTPGESPGIVSNYNNSILARVYRDFQELLMNAPESQHLGRIWTELHILSQFMDTLRTHPERIAGRGIRIRDILKDEETLTLFLIKNIGLSDSVVYLLINSQVRPEQFAHGVPDLALKDIACSEALLERFIIFSQRRGAKTVRYALCSLSQGTLQWIEDTLYANVDFFKLFRVLPTLLDSRSQGINLRSWGGILSDMSPRIQEFIHRPSMQDLLWVTRPLMQNGGPETFTKLMGILSDLLCGYPEGGGSRVLSFNWYEDNNYKAFLGIDSTRKDPIYSYDRRTTSFCNALIQSLESNPLTKIAWRAAKPLLMGKILYTPDSPAARRILKNANSTFEELEHVRKLVKAWEEVGPQIWYFFDNSTQMNMIRDTLGNPTVKDFLNRQLGEEGITAEAILNFLYKGPRESQADDMANFDWRDIFNITDRTLRLVNQYLECLVLDKFESYNDETQLTQRALSLLEENMFWAGVVFPDMYPWTSSLPPHVKYKIRMDIDVVEKTNKIKDRYWDSGPRADPVEDFRYIWGGFAYLQDMVEQGITRSQVQAEAPVGIYLQQMPYPCFVDDSFMIILNRCFPIFMVLAWIYSVSMTVKSIVLEKELRLKETLKNQGVSNAVIWCTWFLDSFSIMSMSIFLLTIFIMSLLSPVAFGFGTEYLVRFEEQGLGLQWSNIGNSPTEGDEFSFLLSMQMMLLDAAVYGLLAWYLDQVFPGDYGTPLPWYFLLQESYWLGGEGCSTREERALEKTEPLTEETEDPEHPEGIHDSFFEREHPGWVPGVCVKNLVKIFEPCGRPAVDRLNITFYENQITAFLGHNGAGKTTTFSAGAPLSSKGPERHLLRGEHGPPWFPKEQQTRTSQGAANPRDTVFKSFGEPQEGTTACTPCDGMFSRAVQCEWNVGPVPF
;
A
#
# COMPACT_ATOMS: atom_id res chain seq x y z
N MET A 1 -10.11 55.53 47.71
CA MET A 1 -10.13 55.70 46.23
C MET A 1 -11.16 54.75 45.64
N GLY A 2 -11.72 55.03 44.45
CA GLY A 2 -12.59 54.08 43.76
C GLY A 2 -11.81 52.88 43.20
N PHE A 3 -12.45 51.70 43.20
CA PHE A 3 -11.90 50.40 42.79
C PHE A 3 -11.12 50.44 41.46
N VAL A 4 -11.74 50.99 40.40
CA VAL A 4 -11.13 51.10 39.06
C VAL A 4 -9.84 51.93 39.07
N ARG A 5 -9.79 53.01 39.86
CA ARG A 5 -8.61 53.90 39.95
C ARG A 5 -7.46 53.23 40.71
N GLN A 6 -7.75 52.35 41.67
CA GLN A 6 -6.73 51.51 42.32
C GLN A 6 -6.15 50.49 41.32
N ILE A 7 -7.01 49.81 40.54
CA ILE A 7 -6.57 48.86 39.50
C ILE A 7 -5.68 49.55 38.46
N GLN A 8 -6.08 50.71 37.93
CA GLN A 8 -5.31 51.46 36.93
C GLN A 8 -3.90 51.83 37.43
N LEU A 9 -3.78 52.24 38.70
CA LEU A 9 -2.50 52.65 39.30
C LEU A 9 -1.59 51.44 39.60
N LEU A 10 -2.16 50.30 39.98
CA LEU A 10 -1.43 49.04 40.17
C LEU A 10 -1.04 48.38 38.83
N LEU A 11 -1.85 48.50 37.78
CA LEU A 11 -1.44 48.13 36.42
C LEU A 11 -0.30 49.02 35.92
N TRP A 12 -0.35 50.33 36.21
CA TRP A 12 0.77 51.24 35.91
C TRP A 12 2.05 50.85 36.68
N LYS A 13 1.95 50.39 37.93
CA LYS A 13 3.07 49.80 38.69
C LYS A 13 3.65 48.58 37.95
N ASN A 14 2.81 47.60 37.62
CA ASN A 14 3.25 46.35 36.96
C ASN A 14 3.88 46.62 35.58
N TRP A 15 3.23 47.46 34.76
CA TRP A 15 3.76 47.92 33.48
C TRP A 15 5.11 48.65 33.63
N THR A 16 5.25 49.53 34.62
CA THR A 16 6.50 50.25 34.89
C THR A 16 7.63 49.32 35.31
N LEU A 17 7.34 48.28 36.10
CA LEU A 17 8.31 47.25 36.48
C LEU A 17 8.81 46.48 35.24
N ARG A 18 7.91 46.07 34.34
CA ARG A 18 8.28 45.39 33.09
C ARG A 18 9.02 46.30 32.12
N LYS A 19 8.61 47.57 31.97
CA LYS A 19 9.29 48.60 31.16
C LYS A 19 10.73 48.87 31.62
N ARG A 20 11.01 48.76 32.92
CA ARG A 20 12.38 48.83 33.47
C ARG A 20 13.20 47.56 33.16
N GLN A 21 12.56 46.39 33.13
CA GLN A 21 13.18 45.09 32.82
C GLN A 21 13.14 44.76 31.31
N LYS A 22 13.68 45.64 30.46
CA LYS A 22 13.60 45.52 28.98
C LYS A 22 13.96 44.14 28.43
N ILE A 23 15.08 43.55 28.89
CA ILE A 23 15.57 42.25 28.41
C ILE A 23 14.55 41.13 28.70
N ARG A 24 13.97 41.12 29.92
CA ARG A 24 12.94 40.15 30.31
C ARG A 24 11.72 40.24 29.41
N PHE A 25 11.20 41.45 29.17
CA PHE A 25 10.03 41.66 28.31
C PHE A 25 10.28 41.21 26.86
N VAL A 26 11.48 41.45 26.32
CA VAL A 26 11.86 40.96 24.98
C VAL A 26 11.91 39.43 24.95
N VAL A 27 12.54 38.77 25.93
CA VAL A 27 12.60 37.29 25.98
C VAL A 27 11.21 36.69 26.16
N GLU A 28 10.35 37.30 26.98
CA GLU A 28 8.96 36.89 27.25
C GLU A 28 8.08 36.91 25.98
N LEU A 29 8.43 37.72 24.98
CA LEU A 29 7.76 37.76 23.66
C LEU A 29 8.48 36.95 22.56
N VAL A 30 9.81 36.97 22.52
CA VAL A 30 10.61 36.31 21.46
C VAL A 30 10.67 34.79 21.64
N TRP A 31 10.66 34.30 22.89
CA TRP A 31 10.73 32.86 23.18
C TRP A 31 9.62 32.05 22.49
N PRO A 32 8.31 32.34 22.68
CA PRO A 32 7.25 31.60 21.98
C PRO A 32 7.37 31.74 20.46
N LEU A 33 7.63 32.94 19.94
CA LEU A 33 7.82 33.17 18.49
C LEU A 33 8.92 32.29 17.90
N SER A 34 10.04 32.12 18.60
CA SER A 34 11.16 31.30 18.11
C SER A 34 10.80 29.82 17.96
N LEU A 35 10.02 29.25 18.89
CA LEU A 35 9.55 27.86 18.81
C LEU A 35 8.58 27.66 17.64
N PHE A 36 7.64 28.58 17.43
CA PHE A 36 6.70 28.50 16.32
C PHE A 36 7.34 28.73 14.95
N LEU A 37 8.36 29.60 14.85
CA LEU A 37 9.14 29.75 13.61
C LEU A 37 9.89 28.47 13.24
N VAL A 38 10.39 27.71 14.21
CA VAL A 38 11.00 26.38 13.96
C VAL A 38 9.94 25.37 13.49
N LEU A 39 8.74 25.37 14.07
CA LEU A 39 7.63 24.52 13.61
C LEU A 39 7.17 24.87 12.19
N ILE A 40 7.06 26.15 11.84
CA ILE A 40 6.75 26.61 10.48
C ILE A 40 7.84 26.20 9.48
N TRP A 41 9.12 26.30 9.89
CA TRP A 41 10.23 25.83 9.07
C TRP A 41 10.18 24.31 8.84
N LEU A 42 9.87 23.52 9.87
CA LEU A 42 9.67 22.07 9.75
C LEU A 42 8.45 21.72 8.88
N ARG A 43 7.37 22.51 8.93
CA ARG A 43 6.22 22.37 8.02
C ARG A 43 6.65 22.59 6.56
N ASN A 44 7.38 23.66 6.29
CA ASN A 44 7.85 23.97 4.93
C ASN A 44 8.89 22.97 4.39
N ALA A 45 9.58 22.24 5.27
CA ALA A 45 10.55 21.21 4.89
C ALA A 45 9.89 19.87 4.49
N ASN A 46 8.65 19.60 4.93
CA ASN A 46 7.92 18.36 4.68
C ASN A 46 6.67 18.68 3.82
N PRO A 47 6.74 18.51 2.49
CA PRO A 47 5.61 18.79 1.61
C PRO A 47 4.47 17.78 1.82
N LEU A 48 3.24 18.21 1.50
CA LEU A 48 2.05 17.38 1.48
C LEU A 48 2.08 16.44 0.27
N TYR A 49 1.83 15.14 0.47
CA TYR A 49 1.70 14.18 -0.62
C TYR A 49 0.23 13.77 -0.79
N SER A 50 -0.40 14.25 -1.87
CA SER A 50 -1.77 13.86 -2.24
C SER A 50 -1.78 12.62 -3.12
N HIS A 51 -2.55 11.61 -2.74
CA HIS A 51 -2.76 10.38 -3.50
C HIS A 51 -4.18 10.34 -4.10
N HIS A 52 -4.28 9.88 -5.33
CA HIS A 52 -5.56 9.60 -5.98
C HIS A 52 -6.26 8.40 -5.31
N GLU A 53 -7.55 8.22 -5.59
CA GLU A 53 -8.24 6.95 -5.29
C GLU A 53 -7.45 5.77 -5.87
N CYS A 54 -7.33 4.71 -5.08
CA CYS A 54 -6.35 3.66 -5.32
C CYS A 54 -7.04 2.31 -5.53
N HIS A 55 -7.04 1.86 -6.77
CA HIS A 55 -7.56 0.57 -7.21
C HIS A 55 -6.42 -0.42 -7.41
N PHE A 56 -6.68 -1.70 -7.12
CA PHE A 56 -5.64 -2.74 -7.10
C PHE A 56 -6.01 -3.90 -8.02
N PRO A 57 -5.03 -4.54 -8.69
CA PRO A 57 -5.29 -5.76 -9.42
C PRO A 57 -5.45 -6.96 -8.48
N ASN A 58 -6.47 -7.78 -8.75
CA ASN A 58 -6.65 -9.07 -8.07
C ASN A 58 -5.46 -10.01 -8.30
N LYS A 59 -5.23 -10.88 -7.32
CA LYS A 59 -4.15 -11.87 -7.30
C LYS A 59 -4.78 -13.26 -7.27
N ALA A 60 -4.51 -14.06 -8.29
CA ALA A 60 -4.99 -15.44 -8.37
C ALA A 60 -4.27 -16.33 -7.35
N MET A 61 -5.01 -17.28 -6.76
CA MET A 61 -4.45 -18.35 -5.95
C MET A 61 -4.11 -19.59 -6.82
N PRO A 62 -3.26 -20.52 -6.36
CA PRO A 62 -2.97 -21.77 -7.07
C PRO A 62 -4.21 -22.54 -7.52
N SER A 63 -5.30 -22.51 -6.74
CA SER A 63 -6.60 -23.10 -7.08
C SER A 63 -7.28 -22.53 -8.32
N ALA A 64 -7.00 -21.28 -8.69
CA ALA A 64 -7.51 -20.65 -9.91
C ALA A 64 -6.79 -21.13 -11.19
N GLY A 65 -5.71 -21.90 -11.04
CA GLY A 65 -4.91 -22.44 -12.14
C GLY A 65 -3.51 -21.83 -12.21
N MET A 66 -2.57 -22.59 -12.75
CA MET A 66 -1.15 -22.24 -12.76
C MET A 66 -0.85 -20.95 -13.53
N LEU A 67 -1.45 -20.75 -14.71
CA LEU A 67 -1.19 -19.56 -15.53
C LEU A 67 -1.69 -18.28 -14.86
N PRO A 68 -2.95 -18.17 -14.38
CA PRO A 68 -3.40 -17.02 -13.58
C PRO A 68 -2.55 -16.77 -12.33
N TRP A 69 -2.12 -17.83 -11.63
CA TRP A 69 -1.26 -17.71 -10.44
C TRP A 69 0.12 -17.13 -10.78
N LEU A 70 0.77 -17.62 -11.84
CA LEU A 70 2.05 -17.08 -12.32
C LEU A 70 1.90 -15.63 -12.82
N GLN A 71 0.81 -15.30 -13.53
CA GLN A 71 0.50 -13.90 -13.88
C GLN A 71 0.35 -13.04 -12.62
N GLY A 72 -0.36 -13.52 -11.59
CA GLY A 72 -0.48 -12.84 -10.31
C GLY A 72 0.86 -12.57 -9.61
N ILE A 73 1.82 -13.49 -9.72
CA ILE A 73 3.18 -13.31 -9.18
C ILE A 73 3.97 -12.29 -10.01
N PHE A 74 4.06 -12.46 -11.35
CA PHE A 74 4.93 -11.63 -12.19
C PHE A 74 4.40 -10.23 -12.48
N CYS A 75 3.08 -10.06 -12.56
CA CYS A 75 2.46 -8.80 -12.96
C CYS A 75 2.18 -7.87 -11.79
N ASN A 76 1.82 -8.43 -10.63
CA ASN A 76 1.43 -7.64 -9.46
C ASN A 76 2.58 -7.48 -8.46
N VAL A 77 3.83 -7.71 -8.89
CA VAL A 77 5.05 -7.61 -8.05
C VAL A 77 5.06 -6.32 -7.24
N ASN A 78 4.91 -5.18 -7.92
CA ASN A 78 5.00 -3.86 -7.29
C ASN A 78 3.67 -3.38 -6.68
N ASN A 79 2.66 -4.25 -6.59
CA ASN A 79 1.28 -3.96 -6.24
C ASN A 79 0.77 -2.58 -6.77
N PRO A 80 0.78 -2.36 -8.10
CA PRO A 80 0.55 -1.04 -8.67
C PRO A 80 -0.85 -0.50 -8.33
N CYS A 81 -0.88 0.77 -7.95
CA CYS A 81 -2.09 1.53 -7.60
C CYS A 81 -2.62 2.25 -8.86
N PHE A 82 -3.81 1.87 -9.33
CA PHE A 82 -4.46 2.49 -10.47
C PHE A 82 -5.45 3.57 -10.02
N GLN A 83 -5.57 4.65 -10.80
CA GLN A 83 -6.53 5.74 -10.53
C GLN A 83 -8.00 5.35 -10.85
N SER A 84 -8.20 4.29 -11.63
CA SER A 84 -9.52 3.80 -12.04
C SER A 84 -9.67 2.30 -11.74
N PRO A 85 -10.89 1.81 -11.50
CA PRO A 85 -11.14 0.42 -11.13
C PRO A 85 -10.62 -0.55 -12.20
N THR A 86 -9.88 -1.57 -11.75
CA THR A 86 -9.39 -2.61 -12.65
C THR A 86 -10.53 -3.53 -13.09
N PRO A 87 -10.47 -4.18 -14.27
CA PRO A 87 -11.52 -5.08 -14.73
C PRO A 87 -11.90 -6.16 -13.70
N GLY A 88 -10.93 -6.67 -12.93
CA GLY A 88 -11.12 -7.65 -11.87
C GLY A 88 -11.84 -7.15 -10.60
N GLU A 89 -12.06 -5.84 -10.45
CA GLU A 89 -12.94 -5.26 -9.42
C GLU A 89 -14.41 -5.20 -9.88
N SER A 90 -14.68 -5.34 -11.18
CA SER A 90 -16.03 -5.24 -11.73
C SER A 90 -16.83 -6.55 -11.56
N PRO A 91 -18.14 -6.48 -11.27
CA PRO A 91 -18.93 -7.68 -11.03
C PRO A 91 -19.03 -8.55 -12.29
N GLY A 92 -18.63 -9.83 -12.15
CA GLY A 92 -18.71 -10.83 -13.22
C GLY A 92 -17.45 -11.00 -14.07
N ILE A 93 -16.47 -10.08 -13.98
CA ILE A 93 -15.18 -10.22 -14.65
C ILE A 93 -14.10 -10.49 -13.60
N VAL A 94 -13.47 -11.67 -13.66
CA VAL A 94 -12.43 -12.08 -12.70
C VAL A 94 -11.02 -11.95 -13.29
N SER A 95 -10.84 -12.22 -14.59
CA SER A 95 -9.51 -12.17 -15.20
C SER A 95 -9.12 -10.74 -15.58
N ASN A 96 -8.04 -10.27 -14.97
CA ASN A 96 -7.38 -9.00 -15.27
C ASN A 96 -6.48 -9.07 -16.54
N TYR A 97 -6.01 -10.26 -16.92
CA TYR A 97 -4.94 -10.45 -17.92
C TYR A 97 -5.41 -10.84 -19.33
N ASN A 98 -6.71 -10.70 -19.65
CA ASN A 98 -7.27 -11.07 -20.95
C ASN A 98 -6.66 -10.32 -22.16
N ASN A 99 -6.02 -9.16 -21.93
CA ASN A 99 -5.33 -8.37 -22.96
C ASN A 99 -3.82 -8.65 -23.06
N SER A 100 -3.26 -9.54 -22.22
CA SER A 100 -1.85 -9.94 -22.31
C SER A 100 -1.49 -10.49 -23.69
N ILE A 101 -0.23 -10.30 -24.13
CA ILE A 101 0.24 -10.78 -25.44
C ILE A 101 -0.01 -12.29 -25.54
N LEU A 102 0.33 -13.05 -24.50
CA LEU A 102 0.13 -14.49 -24.48
C LEU A 102 -1.35 -14.90 -24.55
N ALA A 103 -2.26 -14.22 -23.82
CA ALA A 103 -3.69 -14.52 -23.90
C ALA A 103 -4.29 -14.14 -25.26
N ARG A 104 -3.85 -13.02 -25.86
CA ARG A 104 -4.24 -12.62 -27.22
C ARG A 104 -3.77 -13.66 -28.26
N VAL A 105 -2.50 -14.06 -28.23
CA VAL A 105 -1.97 -15.10 -29.13
C VAL A 105 -2.67 -16.44 -28.93
N TYR A 106 -2.91 -16.87 -27.69
CA TYR A 106 -3.60 -18.12 -27.41
C TYR A 106 -5.04 -18.10 -27.92
N ARG A 107 -5.80 -17.01 -27.70
CA ARG A 107 -7.16 -16.85 -28.20
C ARG A 107 -7.19 -16.84 -29.73
N ASP A 108 -6.33 -16.03 -30.36
CA ASP A 108 -6.29 -15.90 -31.81
C ASP A 108 -5.86 -17.23 -32.48
N PHE A 109 -4.92 -17.98 -31.86
CA PHE A 109 -4.57 -19.36 -32.25
C PHE A 109 -5.74 -20.33 -32.06
N GLN A 110 -6.45 -20.24 -30.93
CA GLN A 110 -7.58 -21.11 -30.66
C GLN A 110 -8.73 -20.86 -31.65
N GLU A 111 -9.02 -19.60 -31.97
CA GLU A 111 -10.08 -19.19 -32.89
C GLU A 111 -9.76 -19.53 -34.35
N LEU A 112 -8.54 -19.22 -34.82
CA LEU A 112 -8.16 -19.38 -36.23
C LEU A 112 -7.69 -20.80 -36.59
N LEU A 113 -7.08 -21.54 -35.65
CA LEU A 113 -6.43 -22.83 -35.92
C LEU A 113 -7.07 -24.02 -35.19
N MET A 114 -7.33 -23.94 -33.87
CA MET A 114 -7.91 -25.08 -33.13
C MET A 114 -9.40 -25.29 -33.43
N ASN A 115 -10.21 -24.24 -33.29
CA ASN A 115 -11.67 -24.31 -33.38
C ASN A 115 -12.19 -24.31 -34.83
N ALA A 116 -11.33 -24.09 -35.83
CA ALA A 116 -11.69 -24.19 -37.23
C ALA A 116 -12.16 -25.62 -37.56
N PRO A 117 -13.28 -25.82 -38.27
CA PRO A 117 -13.78 -27.16 -38.60
C PRO A 117 -12.77 -27.94 -39.47
N GLU A 118 -11.97 -27.24 -40.28
CA GLU A 118 -10.92 -27.85 -41.10
C GLU A 118 -9.78 -28.48 -40.26
N SER A 119 -9.57 -28.02 -39.01
CA SER A 119 -8.51 -28.54 -38.13
C SER A 119 -8.72 -30.01 -37.77
N GLN A 120 -9.99 -30.44 -37.67
CA GLN A 120 -10.37 -31.84 -37.43
C GLN A 120 -9.94 -32.74 -38.60
N HIS A 121 -9.75 -32.19 -39.79
CA HIS A 121 -9.26 -32.90 -40.96
C HIS A 121 -7.72 -32.98 -41.03
N LEU A 122 -6.98 -32.15 -40.30
CA LEU A 122 -5.51 -32.30 -40.15
C LEU A 122 -5.15 -33.62 -39.46
N GLY A 123 -5.95 -34.06 -38.47
CA GLY A 123 -5.78 -35.37 -37.83
C GLY A 123 -5.88 -36.53 -38.82
N ARG A 124 -6.75 -36.39 -39.84
CA ARG A 124 -6.84 -37.35 -40.94
C ARG A 124 -5.59 -37.36 -41.81
N ILE A 125 -5.07 -36.19 -42.19
CA ILE A 125 -3.79 -36.08 -42.92
C ILE A 125 -2.67 -36.77 -42.14
N TRP A 126 -2.57 -36.55 -40.83
CA TRP A 126 -1.55 -37.21 -40.00
C TRP A 126 -1.67 -38.74 -40.03
N THR A 127 -2.88 -39.28 -39.95
CA THR A 127 -3.08 -40.75 -40.07
C THR A 127 -2.75 -41.29 -41.47
N GLU A 128 -3.14 -40.58 -42.55
CA GLU A 128 -2.84 -40.99 -43.92
C GLU A 128 -1.32 -40.85 -44.24
N LEU A 129 -0.65 -39.83 -43.69
CA LEU A 129 0.81 -39.65 -43.77
C LEU A 129 1.55 -40.75 -42.99
N HIS A 130 1.04 -41.16 -41.82
CA HIS A 130 1.62 -42.27 -41.06
C HIS A 130 1.51 -43.58 -41.84
N ILE A 131 0.36 -43.85 -42.47
CA ILE A 131 0.16 -45.01 -43.37
C ILE A 131 1.12 -44.94 -44.57
N LEU A 132 1.31 -43.77 -45.19
CA LEU A 132 2.28 -43.58 -46.28
C LEU A 132 3.72 -43.85 -45.80
N SER A 133 4.11 -43.30 -44.66
CA SER A 133 5.43 -43.46 -44.07
C SER A 133 5.72 -44.94 -43.77
N GLN A 134 4.76 -45.63 -43.13
CA GLN A 134 4.83 -47.06 -42.86
C GLN A 134 4.89 -47.90 -44.14
N PHE A 135 4.13 -47.55 -45.18
CA PHE A 135 4.19 -48.19 -46.49
C PHE A 135 5.58 -48.04 -47.13
N MET A 136 6.09 -46.81 -47.20
CA MET A 136 7.39 -46.49 -47.81
C MET A 136 8.56 -47.14 -47.06
N ASP A 137 8.50 -47.18 -45.72
CA ASP A 137 9.49 -47.87 -44.90
C ASP A 137 9.41 -49.39 -45.08
N THR A 138 8.20 -49.97 -45.15
CA THR A 138 8.03 -51.42 -45.41
C THR A 138 8.50 -51.81 -46.81
N LEU A 139 8.19 -51.00 -47.83
CA LEU A 139 8.64 -51.19 -49.22
C LEU A 139 10.19 -51.22 -49.30
N ARG A 140 10.87 -50.40 -48.51
CA ARG A 140 12.33 -50.30 -48.47
C ARG A 140 13.01 -51.38 -47.62
N THR A 141 12.46 -51.70 -46.44
CA THR A 141 13.08 -52.61 -45.46
C THR A 141 12.69 -54.07 -45.66
N HIS A 142 11.46 -54.32 -46.14
CA HIS A 142 10.87 -55.66 -46.28
C HIS A 142 10.07 -55.79 -47.60
N PRO A 143 10.69 -55.59 -48.78
CA PRO A 143 9.99 -55.66 -50.08
C PRO A 143 9.28 -57.01 -50.32
N GLU A 144 9.78 -58.09 -49.70
CA GLU A 144 9.14 -59.41 -49.63
C GLU A 144 7.66 -59.39 -49.22
N ARG A 145 7.22 -58.42 -48.38
CA ARG A 145 5.82 -58.30 -47.95
C ARG A 145 4.87 -57.82 -49.06
N ILE A 146 5.40 -57.17 -50.09
CA ILE A 146 4.66 -56.59 -51.21
C ILE A 146 4.89 -57.40 -52.51
N ALA A 147 5.95 -58.22 -52.54
CA ALA A 147 6.35 -59.03 -53.69
C ALA A 147 5.17 -59.79 -54.35
N GLY A 148 4.97 -59.53 -55.64
CA GLY A 148 3.89 -60.14 -56.43
C GLY A 148 2.51 -59.47 -56.30
N ARG A 149 2.35 -58.41 -55.52
CA ARG A 149 1.13 -57.56 -55.49
C ARG A 149 1.35 -56.33 -56.40
N GLY A 150 1.05 -56.47 -57.68
CA GLY A 150 1.24 -55.39 -58.66
C GLY A 150 0.01 -54.49 -58.86
N ILE A 151 0.25 -53.24 -59.28
CA ILE A 151 -0.80 -52.23 -59.54
C ILE A 151 -1.20 -52.28 -61.02
N ARG A 152 -2.47 -52.46 -61.34
CA ARG A 152 -2.94 -52.45 -62.75
C ARG A 152 -2.76 -51.06 -63.36
N ILE A 153 -2.17 -50.99 -64.55
CA ILE A 153 -1.95 -49.71 -65.25
C ILE A 153 -3.29 -48.98 -65.46
N ARG A 154 -4.35 -49.70 -65.87
CA ARG A 154 -5.70 -49.15 -66.00
C ARG A 154 -6.23 -48.43 -64.76
N ASP A 155 -5.91 -48.89 -63.56
CA ASP A 155 -6.45 -48.31 -62.31
C ASP A 155 -5.77 -46.97 -61.95
N ILE A 156 -4.67 -46.64 -62.63
CA ILE A 156 -3.88 -45.41 -62.45
C ILE A 156 -4.21 -44.35 -63.51
N LEU A 157 -4.89 -44.69 -64.61
CA LEU A 157 -5.15 -43.75 -65.71
C LEU A 157 -6.33 -42.80 -65.43
N LYS A 158 -6.29 -41.62 -66.05
CA LYS A 158 -7.40 -40.65 -66.07
C LYS A 158 -8.65 -41.26 -66.71
N ASP A 159 -9.84 -40.85 -66.27
CA ASP A 159 -11.10 -41.43 -66.76
C ASP A 159 -11.40 -41.05 -68.23
N GLU A 160 -10.88 -39.92 -68.69
CA GLU A 160 -10.85 -39.51 -70.10
C GLU A 160 -9.47 -39.81 -70.74
N GLU A 161 -9.04 -41.07 -70.71
CA GLU A 161 -7.73 -41.47 -71.25
C GLU A 161 -7.62 -41.28 -72.77
N THR A 162 -6.62 -40.51 -73.21
CA THR A 162 -6.23 -40.42 -74.63
C THR A 162 -5.25 -41.51 -75.05
N LEU A 163 -4.66 -42.22 -74.07
CA LEU A 163 -3.57 -43.18 -74.26
C LEU A 163 -3.98 -44.41 -75.08
N THR A 164 -5.16 -44.99 -74.86
CA THR A 164 -5.70 -46.11 -75.65
C THR A 164 -5.78 -45.76 -77.13
N LEU A 165 -6.44 -44.64 -77.43
CA LEU A 165 -6.60 -44.13 -78.79
C LEU A 165 -5.23 -43.80 -79.43
N PHE A 166 -4.30 -43.24 -78.67
CA PHE A 166 -2.94 -42.93 -79.12
C PHE A 166 -2.14 -44.19 -79.51
N LEU A 167 -2.12 -45.20 -78.63
CA LEU A 167 -1.40 -46.47 -78.88
C LEU A 167 -1.92 -47.21 -80.11
N ILE A 168 -3.24 -47.21 -80.32
CA ILE A 168 -3.89 -47.86 -81.47
C ILE A 168 -3.70 -47.02 -82.76
N LYS A 169 -4.00 -45.72 -82.72
CA LYS A 169 -4.14 -44.89 -83.93
C LYS A 169 -2.85 -44.22 -84.40
N ASN A 170 -2.00 -43.76 -83.48
CA ASN A 170 -0.80 -42.99 -83.83
C ASN A 170 0.46 -43.86 -83.90
N ILE A 171 0.51 -44.96 -83.15
CA ILE A 171 1.65 -45.90 -83.11
C ILE A 171 1.37 -47.18 -83.89
N GLY A 172 0.09 -47.56 -84.05
CA GLY A 172 -0.30 -48.74 -84.83
C GLY A 172 -0.17 -50.07 -84.09
N LEU A 173 -0.27 -50.07 -82.75
CA LEU A 173 -0.31 -51.32 -81.97
C LEU A 173 -1.68 -51.99 -82.11
N SER A 174 -1.70 -53.33 -82.18
CA SER A 174 -2.96 -54.08 -82.25
C SER A 174 -3.74 -53.99 -80.94
N ASP A 175 -5.08 -54.03 -81.02
CA ASP A 175 -5.97 -53.98 -79.86
C ASP A 175 -5.61 -55.04 -78.79
N SER A 176 -5.18 -56.22 -79.22
CA SER A 176 -4.72 -57.30 -78.33
C SER A 176 -3.46 -56.95 -77.52
N VAL A 177 -2.51 -56.20 -78.09
CA VAL A 177 -1.29 -55.74 -77.42
C VAL A 177 -1.62 -54.61 -76.46
N VAL A 178 -2.46 -53.67 -76.88
CA VAL A 178 -2.91 -52.53 -76.04
C VAL A 178 -3.73 -53.03 -74.84
N TYR A 179 -4.64 -53.98 -75.04
CA TYR A 179 -5.39 -54.63 -73.97
C TYR A 179 -4.48 -55.38 -72.98
N LEU A 180 -3.44 -56.07 -73.47
CA LEU A 180 -2.46 -56.76 -72.64
C LEU A 180 -1.60 -55.79 -71.82
N LEU A 181 -1.21 -54.65 -72.39
CA LEU A 181 -0.46 -53.61 -71.70
C LEU A 181 -1.30 -52.95 -70.60
N ILE A 182 -2.50 -52.48 -70.92
CA ILE A 182 -3.32 -51.70 -69.98
C ILE A 182 -3.85 -52.54 -68.80
N ASN A 183 -4.13 -53.82 -69.01
CA ASN A 183 -4.52 -54.75 -67.94
C ASN A 183 -3.33 -55.44 -67.26
N SER A 184 -2.09 -55.12 -67.63
CA SER A 184 -0.90 -55.59 -66.91
C SER A 184 -0.74 -54.85 -65.58
N GLN A 185 -0.01 -55.47 -64.65
CA GLN A 185 0.27 -54.93 -63.32
C GLN A 185 1.76 -54.56 -63.18
N VAL A 186 2.05 -53.35 -62.72
CA VAL A 186 3.42 -52.90 -62.43
C VAL A 186 3.82 -53.37 -61.03
N ARG A 187 5.07 -53.84 -60.87
CA ARG A 187 5.65 -54.29 -59.60
C ARG A 187 6.28 -53.13 -58.82
N PRO A 188 5.63 -52.55 -57.79
CA PRO A 188 6.19 -51.42 -57.04
C PRO A 188 7.46 -51.79 -56.27
N GLU A 189 7.66 -53.06 -55.93
CA GLU A 189 8.86 -53.52 -55.22
C GLU A 189 10.16 -53.29 -56.01
N GLN A 190 10.09 -53.18 -57.35
CA GLN A 190 11.26 -52.88 -58.19
C GLN A 190 11.66 -51.39 -58.17
N PHE A 191 10.82 -50.52 -57.62
CA PHE A 191 11.04 -49.07 -57.52
C PHE A 191 11.42 -48.64 -56.08
N ALA A 192 11.63 -49.60 -55.16
CA ALA A 192 11.92 -49.35 -53.75
C ALA A 192 13.24 -48.59 -53.47
N HIS A 193 14.14 -48.52 -54.46
CA HIS A 193 15.39 -47.79 -54.41
C HIS A 193 15.44 -46.60 -55.39
N GLY A 194 14.29 -46.18 -55.91
CA GLY A 194 14.16 -45.17 -56.97
C GLY A 194 13.81 -45.78 -58.32
N VAL A 195 13.62 -44.93 -59.33
CA VAL A 195 13.46 -45.35 -60.72
C VAL A 195 14.86 -45.72 -61.25
N PRO A 196 15.07 -46.94 -61.79
CA PRO A 196 16.37 -47.31 -62.35
C PRO A 196 16.65 -46.60 -63.67
N ASP A 197 17.90 -46.18 -63.90
CA ASP A 197 18.38 -45.60 -65.17
C ASP A 197 18.43 -46.65 -66.30
N LEU A 198 17.25 -47.08 -66.75
CA LEU A 198 17.04 -48.03 -67.84
C LEU A 198 16.11 -47.40 -68.86
N ALA A 199 16.52 -47.31 -70.12
CA ALA A 199 15.62 -46.84 -71.16
C ALA A 199 14.46 -47.85 -71.34
N LEU A 200 13.24 -47.34 -71.57
CA LEU A 200 12.05 -48.18 -71.76
C LEU A 200 12.26 -49.26 -72.86
N LYS A 201 13.10 -48.97 -73.85
CA LYS A 201 13.52 -49.91 -74.91
C LYS A 201 14.28 -51.13 -74.39
N ASP A 202 15.16 -50.97 -73.41
CA ASP A 202 15.96 -52.07 -72.85
C ASP A 202 15.08 -53.00 -72.00
N ILE A 203 14.11 -52.42 -71.28
CA ILE A 203 13.07 -53.14 -70.55
C ILE A 203 12.14 -53.87 -71.54
N ALA A 204 11.70 -53.20 -72.61
CA ALA A 204 10.73 -53.73 -73.57
C ALA A 204 11.29 -54.82 -74.51
N CYS A 205 12.59 -54.84 -74.79
CA CYS A 205 13.23 -55.84 -75.66
C CYS A 205 13.62 -57.14 -74.93
N SER A 206 13.84 -57.08 -73.61
CA SER A 206 14.28 -58.21 -72.78
C SER A 206 13.12 -58.87 -72.03
N GLU A 207 12.86 -60.15 -72.29
CA GLU A 207 11.77 -60.90 -71.65
C GLU A 207 11.92 -60.95 -70.11
N ALA A 208 13.16 -61.14 -69.62
CA ALA A 208 13.46 -61.19 -68.20
C ALA A 208 13.32 -59.83 -67.48
N LEU A 209 13.57 -58.71 -68.17
CA LEU A 209 13.33 -57.38 -67.59
C LEU A 209 11.84 -57.02 -67.66
N LEU A 210 11.16 -57.33 -68.76
CA LEU A 210 9.73 -57.07 -68.90
C LEU A 210 8.91 -57.81 -67.83
N GLU A 211 9.19 -59.09 -67.57
CA GLU A 211 8.51 -59.86 -66.50
C GLU A 211 8.94 -59.44 -65.08
N ARG A 212 10.10 -58.79 -64.93
CA ARG A 212 10.59 -58.25 -63.65
C ARG A 212 9.81 -57.00 -63.24
N PHE A 213 9.53 -56.08 -64.17
CA PHE A 213 8.78 -54.86 -63.88
C PHE A 213 7.26 -55.01 -64.05
N ILE A 214 6.81 -55.89 -64.95
CA ILE A 214 5.39 -56.02 -65.34
C ILE A 214 4.91 -57.47 -65.21
N ILE A 215 3.78 -57.66 -64.53
CA ILE A 215 3.04 -58.92 -64.43
C ILE A 215 1.90 -58.89 -65.46
N PHE A 216 1.92 -59.80 -66.43
CA PHE A 216 0.85 -59.93 -67.43
C PHE A 216 -0.24 -60.90 -66.96
N SER A 217 -1.50 -60.58 -67.27
CA SER A 217 -2.66 -61.44 -67.00
C SER A 217 -2.66 -62.76 -67.78
N GLN A 218 -1.85 -62.88 -68.84
CA GLN A 218 -1.76 -64.06 -69.70
C GLN A 218 -0.32 -64.58 -69.80
N ARG A 219 -0.13 -65.90 -69.72
CA ARG A 219 1.19 -66.59 -69.82
C ARG A 219 1.97 -66.36 -71.12
N ARG A 220 1.36 -65.79 -72.17
CA ARG A 220 2.06 -65.40 -73.41
C ARG A 220 2.17 -63.88 -73.58
N GLY A 221 1.62 -63.09 -72.67
CA GLY A 221 1.52 -61.64 -72.77
C GLY A 221 2.87 -60.95 -72.93
N ALA A 222 3.84 -61.30 -72.07
CA ALA A 222 5.21 -60.77 -72.14
C ALA A 222 5.84 -60.95 -73.52
N LYS A 223 5.71 -62.14 -74.14
CA LYS A 223 6.26 -62.41 -75.47
C LYS A 223 5.60 -61.55 -76.54
N THR A 224 4.27 -61.50 -76.56
CA THR A 224 3.50 -60.71 -77.54
C THR A 224 3.81 -59.22 -77.44
N VAL A 225 3.88 -58.68 -76.22
CA VAL A 225 4.21 -57.27 -75.96
C VAL A 225 5.67 -56.96 -76.31
N ARG A 226 6.62 -57.85 -75.97
CA ARG A 226 8.04 -57.73 -76.33
C ARG A 226 8.24 -57.64 -77.84
N TYR A 227 7.58 -58.49 -78.63
CA TYR A 227 7.68 -58.45 -80.09
C TYR A 227 7.12 -57.14 -80.68
N ALA A 228 6.05 -56.58 -80.12
CA ALA A 228 5.41 -55.37 -80.63
C ALA A 228 6.12 -54.06 -80.19
N LEU A 229 6.66 -54.01 -78.96
CA LEU A 229 7.37 -52.83 -78.46
C LEU A 229 8.82 -52.78 -78.93
N CYS A 230 9.51 -53.92 -79.04
CA CYS A 230 10.92 -53.94 -79.46
C CYS A 230 11.12 -53.58 -80.95
N SER A 231 10.07 -53.65 -81.78
CA SER A 231 10.07 -53.14 -83.16
C SER A 231 9.95 -51.61 -83.27
N LEU A 232 9.65 -50.90 -82.18
CA LEU A 232 9.48 -49.43 -82.20
C LEU A 232 10.81 -48.69 -82.07
N SER A 233 10.84 -47.46 -82.61
CA SER A 233 12.01 -46.58 -82.46
C SER A 233 12.11 -46.04 -81.02
N GLN A 234 13.32 -45.67 -80.59
CA GLN A 234 13.54 -45.15 -79.24
C GLN A 234 12.79 -43.83 -78.99
N GLY A 235 12.74 -42.93 -79.98
CA GLY A 235 11.95 -41.69 -79.88
C GLY A 235 10.44 -41.96 -79.83
N THR A 236 9.95 -43.01 -80.50
CA THR A 236 8.54 -43.43 -80.38
C THR A 236 8.23 -44.00 -79.00
N LEU A 237 9.17 -44.74 -78.40
CA LEU A 237 9.05 -45.26 -77.03
C LEU A 237 9.11 -44.15 -75.98
N GLN A 238 9.97 -43.14 -76.15
CA GLN A 238 9.96 -41.94 -75.30
C GLN A 238 8.65 -41.16 -75.45
N TRP A 239 8.10 -41.05 -76.67
CA TRP A 239 6.81 -40.40 -76.86
C TRP A 239 5.62 -41.18 -76.26
N ILE A 240 5.69 -42.52 -76.22
CA ILE A 240 4.77 -43.37 -75.42
C ILE A 240 4.91 -43.06 -73.94
N GLU A 241 6.14 -42.96 -73.44
CA GLU A 241 6.45 -42.67 -72.04
C GLU A 241 5.94 -41.29 -71.61
N ASP A 242 6.21 -40.23 -72.38
CA ASP A 242 5.69 -38.88 -72.17
C ASP A 242 4.14 -38.86 -72.19
N THR A 243 3.54 -39.56 -73.15
CA THR A 243 2.07 -39.63 -73.27
C THR A 243 1.44 -40.46 -72.14
N LEU A 244 2.14 -41.48 -71.63
CA LEU A 244 1.75 -42.24 -70.46
C LEU A 244 1.79 -41.34 -69.21
N TYR A 245 2.89 -40.64 -68.96
CA TYR A 245 2.99 -39.69 -67.84
C TYR A 245 1.93 -38.58 -67.91
N ALA A 246 1.58 -38.09 -69.11
CA ALA A 246 0.51 -37.12 -69.29
C ALA A 246 -0.90 -37.66 -69.01
N ASN A 247 -1.14 -38.97 -69.16
CA ASN A 247 -2.43 -39.63 -68.92
C ASN A 247 -2.54 -40.35 -67.57
N VAL A 248 -1.44 -40.53 -66.84
CA VAL A 248 -1.39 -41.07 -65.48
C VAL A 248 -2.02 -40.07 -64.50
N ASP A 249 -2.83 -40.60 -63.58
CA ASP A 249 -3.39 -39.88 -62.44
C ASP A 249 -2.65 -40.30 -61.16
N PHE A 250 -1.71 -39.46 -60.74
CA PHE A 250 -0.96 -39.66 -59.49
C PHE A 250 -1.88 -39.69 -58.25
N PHE A 251 -3.04 -39.02 -58.26
CA PHE A 251 -3.99 -39.07 -57.15
C PHE A 251 -4.60 -40.47 -57.01
N LYS A 252 -4.89 -41.16 -58.13
CA LYS A 252 -5.29 -42.58 -58.11
C LYS A 252 -4.13 -43.49 -57.69
N LEU A 253 -2.90 -43.23 -58.14
CA LEU A 253 -1.72 -44.01 -57.77
C LEU A 253 -1.49 -44.04 -56.24
N PHE A 254 -1.48 -42.87 -55.58
CA PHE A 254 -1.31 -42.78 -54.12
C PHE A 254 -2.52 -43.29 -53.33
N ARG A 255 -3.70 -43.39 -53.97
CA ARG A 255 -4.85 -44.09 -53.39
C ARG A 255 -4.68 -45.61 -53.44
N VAL A 256 -4.12 -46.16 -54.52
CA VAL A 256 -3.96 -47.62 -54.68
C VAL A 256 -2.72 -48.16 -53.96
N LEU A 257 -1.62 -47.41 -53.90
CA LEU A 257 -0.35 -47.83 -53.28
C LEU A 257 -0.50 -48.43 -51.85
N PRO A 258 -1.14 -47.76 -50.87
CA PRO A 258 -1.29 -48.32 -49.52
C PRO A 258 -2.12 -49.61 -49.45
N THR A 259 -3.05 -49.80 -50.40
CA THR A 259 -3.94 -50.98 -50.41
C THR A 259 -3.20 -52.30 -50.68
N LEU A 260 -1.98 -52.22 -51.23
CA LEU A 260 -1.08 -53.35 -51.42
C LEU A 260 -0.53 -53.90 -50.11
N LEU A 261 -0.44 -53.07 -49.06
CA LEU A 261 0.01 -53.48 -47.73
C LEU A 261 -1.20 -53.91 -46.87
N ASP A 262 -2.21 -53.04 -46.75
CA ASP A 262 -3.48 -53.34 -46.07
C ASP A 262 -4.68 -53.03 -46.99
N SER A 263 -5.41 -54.08 -47.37
CA SER A 263 -6.59 -54.00 -48.22
C SER A 263 -7.80 -53.31 -47.57
N ARG A 264 -7.74 -53.01 -46.26
CA ARG A 264 -8.75 -52.20 -45.55
C ARG A 264 -8.44 -50.69 -45.56
N SER A 265 -7.25 -50.28 -45.96
CA SER A 265 -6.90 -48.86 -46.09
C SER A 265 -7.71 -48.21 -47.21
N GLN A 266 -8.20 -46.98 -47.01
CA GLN A 266 -8.98 -46.26 -48.03
C GLN A 266 -8.12 -45.61 -49.13
N GLY A 267 -6.79 -45.77 -49.03
CA GLY A 267 -5.81 -45.03 -49.81
C GLY A 267 -5.61 -43.59 -49.32
N ILE A 268 -4.58 -42.92 -49.84
CA ILE A 268 -4.34 -41.50 -49.57
C ILE A 268 -5.10 -40.68 -50.61
N ASN A 269 -5.81 -39.64 -50.18
CA ASN A 269 -6.49 -38.72 -51.10
C ASN A 269 -5.79 -37.36 -51.11
N LEU A 270 -4.75 -37.26 -51.96
CA LEU A 270 -3.97 -36.03 -52.14
C LEU A 270 -4.80 -34.80 -52.57
N ARG A 271 -5.98 -34.98 -53.19
CA ARG A 271 -6.87 -33.86 -53.53
C ARG A 271 -7.56 -33.31 -52.28
N SER A 272 -7.89 -34.17 -51.31
CA SER A 272 -8.34 -33.69 -50.00
C SER A 272 -7.19 -33.07 -49.18
N TRP A 273 -5.96 -33.54 -49.34
CA TRP A 273 -4.80 -32.89 -48.71
C TRP A 273 -4.57 -31.49 -49.29
N GLY A 274 -4.67 -31.32 -50.61
CA GLY A 274 -4.64 -30.02 -51.29
C GLY A 274 -5.67 -29.07 -50.69
N GLY A 275 -6.95 -29.42 -50.76
CA GLY A 275 -8.05 -28.62 -50.19
C GLY A 275 -7.88 -28.29 -48.70
N ILE A 276 -7.52 -29.26 -47.85
CA ILE A 276 -7.31 -28.98 -46.41
C ILE A 276 -6.12 -28.03 -46.20
N LEU A 277 -5.02 -28.20 -46.94
CA LEU A 277 -3.85 -27.32 -46.85
C LEU A 277 -4.12 -25.94 -47.45
N SER A 278 -4.95 -25.85 -48.50
CA SER A 278 -5.34 -24.58 -49.13
C SER A 278 -6.33 -23.81 -48.28
N ASP A 279 -7.22 -24.48 -47.55
CA ASP A 279 -8.14 -23.85 -46.60
C ASP A 279 -7.39 -23.39 -45.33
N MET A 280 -6.36 -24.13 -44.92
CA MET A 280 -5.53 -23.77 -43.75
C MET A 280 -4.46 -22.71 -44.06
N SER A 281 -3.90 -22.69 -45.27
CA SER A 281 -2.87 -21.72 -45.71
C SER A 281 -3.23 -20.25 -45.43
N PRO A 282 -4.40 -19.71 -45.87
CA PRO A 282 -4.76 -18.32 -45.62
C PRO A 282 -5.01 -18.05 -44.13
N ARG A 283 -5.51 -19.02 -43.35
CA ARG A 283 -5.67 -18.86 -41.89
C ARG A 283 -4.33 -18.83 -41.15
N ILE A 284 -3.35 -19.63 -41.59
CA ILE A 284 -1.97 -19.59 -41.08
C ILE A 284 -1.32 -18.25 -41.43
N GLN A 285 -1.47 -17.77 -42.67
CA GLN A 285 -0.99 -16.45 -43.07
C GLN A 285 -1.67 -15.34 -42.28
N GLU A 286 -2.98 -15.40 -42.07
CA GLU A 286 -3.73 -14.45 -41.25
C GLU A 286 -3.20 -14.45 -39.81
N PHE A 287 -3.04 -15.61 -39.18
CA PHE A 287 -2.50 -15.75 -37.82
C PHE A 287 -1.10 -15.13 -37.68
N ILE A 288 -0.20 -15.36 -38.65
CA ILE A 288 1.15 -14.76 -38.66
C ILE A 288 1.10 -13.23 -38.79
N HIS A 289 0.13 -12.69 -39.53
CA HIS A 289 -0.04 -11.25 -39.71
C HIS A 289 -0.91 -10.58 -38.63
N ARG A 290 -1.52 -11.33 -37.70
CA ARG A 290 -2.24 -10.75 -36.56
C ARG A 290 -1.26 -9.95 -35.66
N PRO A 291 -1.68 -8.79 -35.11
CA PRO A 291 -0.82 -7.96 -34.29
C PRO A 291 -0.33 -8.69 -33.03
N SER A 292 -1.12 -9.63 -32.49
CA SER A 292 -0.74 -10.48 -31.37
C SER A 292 0.52 -11.32 -31.63
N MET A 293 0.62 -11.93 -32.81
CA MET A 293 1.80 -12.73 -33.20
C MET A 293 3.00 -11.84 -33.54
N GLN A 294 2.78 -10.65 -34.11
CA GLN A 294 3.83 -9.66 -34.34
C GLN A 294 4.41 -9.08 -33.03
N ASP A 295 3.54 -8.73 -32.08
CA ASP A 295 3.91 -8.32 -30.71
C ASP A 295 4.77 -9.42 -30.04
N LEU A 296 4.37 -10.69 -30.16
CA LEU A 296 5.11 -11.83 -29.62
C LEU A 296 6.49 -12.01 -30.25
N LEU A 297 6.59 -11.93 -31.59
CA LEU A 297 7.88 -12.00 -32.30
C LEU A 297 8.82 -10.84 -31.94
N TRP A 298 8.26 -9.65 -31.67
CA TRP A 298 9.02 -8.49 -31.23
C TRP A 298 9.57 -8.68 -29.80
N VAL A 299 8.72 -9.04 -28.83
CA VAL A 299 9.09 -9.21 -27.42
C VAL A 299 10.05 -10.39 -27.21
N THR A 300 9.93 -11.46 -28.01
CA THR A 300 10.84 -12.62 -27.94
C THR A 300 12.17 -12.41 -28.65
N ARG A 301 12.33 -11.36 -29.47
CA ARG A 301 13.55 -11.08 -30.25
C ARG A 301 14.85 -11.01 -29.42
N PRO A 302 14.90 -10.43 -28.20
CA PRO A 302 16.11 -10.44 -27.37
C PRO A 302 16.48 -11.85 -26.90
N LEU A 303 15.49 -12.72 -26.68
CA LEU A 303 15.69 -14.12 -26.29
C LEU A 303 16.33 -14.95 -27.42
N MET A 304 16.16 -14.52 -28.68
CA MET A 304 16.72 -15.17 -29.87
C MET A 304 18.17 -14.77 -30.17
N GLN A 305 18.71 -13.71 -29.54
CA GLN A 305 20.08 -13.25 -29.76
C GLN A 305 21.11 -14.14 -29.04
N ASN A 306 22.28 -14.31 -29.64
CA ASN A 306 23.36 -15.16 -29.09
C ASN A 306 23.83 -14.61 -27.73
N GLY A 307 23.57 -15.37 -26.65
CA GLY A 307 23.93 -15.01 -25.27
C GLY A 307 22.74 -15.01 -24.30
N GLY A 308 21.51 -14.90 -24.81
CA GLY A 308 20.32 -14.74 -23.97
C GLY A 308 20.30 -13.41 -23.20
N PRO A 309 19.35 -13.20 -22.27
CA PRO A 309 19.32 -12.00 -21.44
C PRO A 309 20.46 -12.04 -20.42
N GLU A 310 21.46 -11.17 -20.57
CA GLU A 310 22.62 -11.03 -19.67
C GLU A 310 22.28 -10.69 -18.20
N THR A 311 21.01 -10.43 -17.87
CA THR A 311 20.59 -10.02 -16.53
C THR A 311 19.17 -10.47 -16.25
N PHE A 312 18.93 -11.03 -15.06
CA PHE A 312 17.61 -11.49 -14.62
C PHE A 312 16.53 -10.40 -14.70
N THR A 313 16.89 -9.13 -14.45
CA THR A 313 15.97 -7.99 -14.59
C THR A 313 15.45 -7.81 -16.03
N LYS A 314 16.27 -8.06 -17.05
CA LYS A 314 15.82 -8.05 -18.46
C LYS A 314 14.87 -9.21 -18.76
N LEU A 315 15.16 -10.41 -18.22
CA LEU A 315 14.27 -11.56 -18.34
C LEU A 315 12.90 -11.31 -17.68
N MET A 316 12.89 -10.73 -16.48
CA MET A 316 11.66 -10.38 -15.76
C MET A 316 10.83 -9.31 -16.48
N GLY A 317 11.48 -8.31 -17.10
CA GLY A 317 10.78 -7.34 -17.96
C GLY A 317 10.12 -8.00 -19.17
N ILE A 318 10.83 -8.88 -19.90
CA ILE A 318 10.28 -9.63 -21.03
C ILE A 318 9.09 -10.52 -20.61
N LEU A 319 9.17 -11.14 -19.43
CA LEU A 319 8.05 -11.92 -18.87
C LEU A 319 6.87 -11.03 -18.45
N SER A 320 7.13 -9.84 -17.92
CA SER A 320 6.11 -8.83 -17.60
C SER A 320 5.35 -8.42 -18.87
N ASP A 321 6.07 -7.98 -19.91
CA ASP A 321 5.48 -7.58 -21.20
C ASP A 321 4.60 -8.68 -21.82
N LEU A 322 5.08 -9.93 -21.78
CA LEU A 322 4.39 -11.10 -22.33
C LEU A 322 3.10 -11.44 -21.57
N LEU A 323 3.15 -11.42 -20.23
CA LEU A 323 2.12 -11.99 -19.35
C LEU A 323 1.10 -10.96 -18.86
N CYS A 324 1.47 -9.69 -18.77
CA CYS A 324 0.76 -8.75 -17.89
C CYS A 324 -0.22 -7.81 -18.61
N GLY A 325 -0.02 -7.50 -19.89
CA GLY A 325 -1.03 -6.85 -20.74
C GLY A 325 -1.44 -5.41 -20.39
N TYR A 326 -1.00 -4.89 -19.25
CA TYR A 326 -1.08 -3.48 -18.90
C TYR A 326 0.15 -2.75 -19.43
N PRO A 327 0.03 -1.50 -19.92
CA PRO A 327 1.20 -0.69 -20.21
C PRO A 327 1.94 -0.38 -18.90
N GLU A 328 3.21 -0.77 -18.81
CA GLU A 328 4.08 -0.41 -17.68
C GLU A 328 4.17 1.12 -17.59
N GLY A 329 3.50 1.70 -16.59
CA GLY A 329 3.35 3.15 -16.43
C GLY A 329 1.94 3.63 -16.07
N GLY A 330 0.91 2.78 -16.17
CA GLY A 330 -0.47 3.16 -15.82
C GLY A 330 -0.79 3.23 -14.31
N GLY A 331 0.02 2.60 -13.46
CA GLY A 331 -0.18 2.56 -12.01
C GLY A 331 0.96 3.23 -11.24
N SER A 332 0.61 4.05 -10.25
CA SER A 332 1.59 4.65 -9.34
C SER A 332 2.04 3.64 -8.28
N ARG A 333 3.26 3.80 -7.74
CA ARG A 333 3.69 3.06 -6.55
C ARG A 333 3.31 3.89 -5.33
N VAL A 334 2.40 3.37 -4.51
CA VAL A 334 2.12 3.93 -3.19
C VAL A 334 3.01 3.19 -2.20
N LEU A 335 3.89 3.93 -1.53
CA LEU A 335 4.74 3.42 -0.47
C LEU A 335 4.02 3.65 0.86
N SER A 336 3.63 2.58 1.54
CA SER A 336 3.13 2.64 2.91
C SER A 336 4.30 2.46 3.88
N PHE A 337 4.82 3.57 4.40
CA PHE A 337 5.81 3.54 5.47
C PHE A 337 5.14 3.83 6.82
N ASN A 338 5.02 2.82 7.69
CA ASN A 338 4.60 3.06 9.07
C ASN A 338 5.79 3.63 9.87
N TRP A 339 5.89 4.96 9.88
CA TRP A 339 6.97 5.69 10.56
C TRP A 339 7.11 5.37 12.06
N TYR A 340 6.05 4.85 12.71
CA TYR A 340 6.04 4.52 14.13
C TYR A 340 6.51 3.09 14.45
N GLU A 341 6.35 2.14 13.53
CA GLU A 341 6.58 0.71 13.78
C GLU A 341 7.65 0.07 12.88
N ASP A 342 7.88 0.59 11.67
CA ASP A 342 8.74 -0.02 10.65
C ASP A 342 10.24 0.28 10.86
N ASN A 343 10.85 -0.49 11.76
CA ASN A 343 12.30 -0.47 11.96
C ASN A 343 13.11 -1.05 10.77
N ASN A 344 12.45 -1.59 9.74
CA ASN A 344 13.08 -2.25 8.59
C ASN A 344 13.80 -1.30 7.61
N TYR A 345 13.71 0.02 7.79
CA TYR A 345 14.55 0.97 7.05
C TYR A 345 16.06 0.65 7.18
N LYS A 346 16.49 0.01 8.29
CA LYS A 346 17.87 -0.48 8.47
C LYS A 346 18.24 -1.64 7.54
N ALA A 347 17.29 -2.51 7.21
CA ALA A 347 17.49 -3.58 6.24
C ALA A 347 17.54 -3.02 4.81
N PHE A 348 16.66 -2.07 4.48
CA PHE A 348 16.65 -1.38 3.19
C PHE A 348 17.92 -0.56 2.93
N LEU A 349 18.44 0.12 3.97
CA LEU A 349 19.71 0.86 3.91
C LEU A 349 20.97 -0.01 4.11
N GLY A 350 20.82 -1.34 4.32
CA GLY A 350 21.95 -2.26 4.49
C GLY A 350 22.79 -2.03 5.76
N ILE A 351 22.21 -1.45 6.81
CA ILE A 351 22.93 -1.03 8.04
C ILE A 351 23.12 -2.20 9.03
N ASP A 352 22.40 -3.31 8.88
CA ASP A 352 22.54 -4.51 9.73
C ASP A 352 23.83 -5.29 9.43
N SER A 353 24.91 -4.80 10.04
CA SER A 353 26.27 -5.34 10.01
C SER A 353 26.52 -6.50 10.99
N THR A 354 25.48 -7.01 11.65
CA THR A 354 25.58 -7.96 12.78
C THR A 354 25.35 -9.42 12.40
N ARG A 355 24.44 -9.72 11.45
CA ARG A 355 24.40 -11.02 10.77
C ARG A 355 25.58 -11.06 9.79
N LYS A 356 26.59 -11.90 10.03
CA LYS A 356 27.60 -12.23 9.03
C LYS A 356 26.89 -12.82 7.82
N ASP A 357 26.81 -12.06 6.73
CA ASP A 357 26.26 -12.55 5.48
C ASP A 357 26.97 -13.84 5.07
N PRO A 358 26.25 -14.94 4.79
CA PRO A 358 26.89 -16.15 4.29
C PRO A 358 27.53 -15.84 2.94
N ILE A 359 28.82 -16.13 2.83
CA ILE A 359 29.54 -16.13 1.56
C ILE A 359 28.85 -17.15 0.65
N TYR A 360 28.56 -16.77 -0.60
CA TYR A 360 27.93 -17.64 -1.58
C TYR A 360 28.58 -19.04 -1.59
N SER A 361 27.77 -20.05 -1.30
CA SER A 361 28.20 -21.45 -1.22
C SER A 361 27.74 -22.19 -2.47
N TYR A 362 28.69 -22.76 -3.21
CA TYR A 362 28.42 -23.52 -4.42
C TYR A 362 27.75 -24.86 -4.07
N ASP A 363 26.47 -25.03 -4.42
CA ASP A 363 25.79 -26.33 -4.27
C ASP A 363 26.24 -27.28 -5.40
N ARG A 364 26.56 -28.52 -5.02
CA ARG A 364 26.94 -29.59 -5.96
C ARG A 364 25.74 -30.35 -6.54
N ARG A 365 24.53 -30.11 -6.02
CA ARG A 365 23.28 -30.75 -6.50
C ARG A 365 22.67 -30.03 -7.70
N THR A 366 22.94 -28.74 -7.84
CA THR A 366 22.45 -27.86 -8.91
C THR A 366 23.39 -27.84 -10.11
N THR A 367 22.91 -27.38 -11.26
CA THR A 367 23.74 -27.21 -12.46
C THR A 367 24.68 -26.00 -12.32
N SER A 368 25.80 -26.04 -13.06
CA SER A 368 26.76 -24.91 -13.10
C SER A 368 26.11 -23.60 -13.56
N PHE A 369 25.17 -23.68 -14.51
CA PHE A 369 24.34 -22.57 -14.95
C PHE A 369 23.50 -22.00 -13.79
N CYS A 370 22.80 -22.86 -13.05
CA CYS A 370 21.96 -22.43 -11.94
C CYS A 370 22.78 -21.74 -10.83
N ASN A 371 23.96 -22.30 -10.52
CA ASN A 371 24.89 -21.69 -9.58
C ASN A 371 25.38 -20.31 -10.03
N ALA A 372 25.72 -20.13 -11.32
CA ALA A 372 26.10 -18.83 -11.87
C ALA A 372 24.93 -17.82 -11.84
N LEU A 373 23.69 -18.27 -12.09
CA LEU A 373 22.49 -17.44 -11.99
C LEU A 373 22.23 -16.96 -10.55
N ILE A 374 22.29 -17.88 -9.57
CA ILE A 374 22.11 -17.55 -8.15
C ILE A 374 23.21 -16.60 -7.67
N GLN A 375 24.46 -16.83 -8.08
CA GLN A 375 25.58 -15.94 -7.77
C GLN A 375 25.36 -14.53 -8.37
N SER A 376 24.81 -14.43 -9.58
CA SER A 376 24.44 -13.14 -10.18
C SER A 376 23.34 -12.44 -9.37
N LEU A 377 22.29 -13.15 -8.97
CA LEU A 377 21.17 -12.63 -8.16
C LEU A 377 21.61 -12.13 -6.78
N GLU A 378 22.52 -12.83 -6.12
CA GLU A 378 23.04 -12.45 -4.80
C GLU A 378 24.10 -11.32 -4.86
N SER A 379 24.67 -11.04 -6.04
CA SER A 379 25.74 -10.04 -6.20
C SER A 379 25.28 -8.58 -6.11
N ASN A 380 24.05 -8.27 -6.53
CA ASN A 380 23.48 -6.92 -6.50
C ASN A 380 22.51 -6.80 -5.30
N PRO A 381 22.59 -5.74 -4.47
CA PRO A 381 21.82 -5.63 -3.24
C PRO A 381 20.29 -5.67 -3.46
N LEU A 382 19.78 -5.08 -4.55
CA LEU A 382 18.34 -5.07 -4.83
C LEU A 382 17.83 -6.46 -5.24
N THR A 383 18.58 -7.15 -6.12
CA THR A 383 18.22 -8.52 -6.53
C THR A 383 18.44 -9.52 -5.39
N LYS A 384 19.39 -9.27 -4.49
CA LYS A 384 19.64 -10.09 -3.29
C LYS A 384 18.45 -10.05 -2.32
N ILE A 385 17.81 -8.89 -2.13
CA ILE A 385 16.59 -8.77 -1.30
C ILE A 385 15.43 -9.53 -1.95
N ALA A 386 15.16 -9.27 -3.23
CA ALA A 386 14.10 -9.96 -3.97
C ALA A 386 14.33 -11.49 -4.04
N TRP A 387 15.58 -11.93 -4.21
CA TRP A 387 15.94 -13.34 -4.22
C TRP A 387 15.79 -14.00 -2.84
N ARG A 388 16.12 -13.31 -1.74
CA ARG A 388 15.83 -13.82 -0.38
C ARG A 388 14.35 -14.10 -0.15
N ALA A 389 13.46 -13.24 -0.66
CA ALA A 389 12.02 -13.45 -0.59
C ALA A 389 11.53 -14.59 -1.53
N ALA A 390 12.05 -14.67 -2.75
CA ALA A 390 11.60 -15.64 -3.76
C ALA A 390 12.20 -17.05 -3.61
N LYS A 391 13.40 -17.19 -3.04
CA LYS A 391 14.13 -18.48 -2.94
C LYS A 391 13.33 -19.56 -2.17
N PRO A 392 12.69 -19.27 -1.01
CA PRO A 392 11.84 -20.25 -0.34
C PRO A 392 10.68 -20.75 -1.21
N LEU A 393 10.02 -19.87 -1.96
CA LEU A 393 8.91 -20.24 -2.85
C LEU A 393 9.38 -21.18 -3.98
N LEU A 394 10.51 -20.85 -4.62
CA LEU A 394 11.03 -21.57 -5.80
C LEU A 394 11.77 -22.87 -5.43
N MET A 395 12.72 -22.81 -4.51
CA MET A 395 13.63 -23.91 -4.16
C MET A 395 13.33 -24.55 -2.79
N GLY A 396 12.50 -23.91 -1.97
CA GLY A 396 12.25 -24.37 -0.61
C GLY A 396 11.34 -25.59 -0.50
N LYS A 397 11.50 -26.31 0.62
CA LYS A 397 10.74 -27.49 1.02
C LYS A 397 9.61 -27.13 1.99
N ILE A 398 8.50 -27.85 1.86
CA ILE A 398 7.37 -27.88 2.80
C ILE A 398 7.52 -29.17 3.63
N LEU A 399 7.71 -29.02 4.94
CA LEU A 399 7.74 -30.15 5.85
C LEU A 399 6.31 -30.43 6.35
N TYR A 400 5.95 -31.68 6.65
CA TYR A 400 4.66 -31.98 7.29
C TYR A 400 4.71 -33.10 8.32
N THR A 401 3.74 -33.08 9.25
CA THR A 401 3.62 -34.07 10.32
C THR A 401 2.16 -34.24 10.78
N PRO A 402 1.71 -35.44 11.15
CA PRO A 402 2.42 -36.73 11.08
C PRO A 402 2.32 -37.39 9.69
N ASP A 403 3.20 -38.36 9.42
CA ASP A 403 3.22 -39.16 8.18
C ASP A 403 2.10 -40.22 8.10
N SER A 404 0.84 -39.78 8.26
CA SER A 404 -0.35 -40.63 8.23
C SER A 404 -0.93 -40.84 6.82
N PRO A 405 -1.59 -41.98 6.54
CA PRO A 405 -2.26 -42.18 5.25
C PRO A 405 -3.39 -41.16 4.99
N ALA A 406 -4.01 -40.58 6.03
CA ALA A 406 -4.93 -39.46 5.86
C ALA A 406 -4.21 -38.17 5.40
N ALA A 407 -3.09 -37.79 6.04
CA ALA A 407 -2.29 -36.63 5.66
C ALA A 407 -1.69 -36.78 4.24
N ARG A 408 -1.20 -37.98 3.87
CA ARG A 408 -0.71 -38.26 2.51
C ARG A 408 -1.78 -38.06 1.43
N ARG A 409 -3.06 -38.34 1.71
CA ARG A 409 -4.15 -38.07 0.73
C ARG A 409 -4.36 -36.57 0.51
N ILE A 410 -4.41 -35.80 1.60
CA ILE A 410 -4.52 -34.33 1.55
C ILE A 410 -3.37 -33.77 0.70
N LEU A 411 -2.14 -34.17 1.01
CA LEU A 411 -0.95 -33.61 0.40
C LEU A 411 -0.70 -34.13 -1.02
N LYS A 412 -1.14 -35.34 -1.37
CA LYS A 412 -1.20 -35.78 -2.77
C LYS A 412 -2.12 -34.87 -3.60
N ASN A 413 -3.30 -34.55 -3.05
CA ASN A 413 -4.26 -33.65 -3.71
C ASN A 413 -3.78 -32.19 -3.77
N ALA A 414 -2.93 -31.76 -2.81
CA ALA A 414 -2.25 -30.46 -2.87
C ALA A 414 -1.10 -30.46 -3.87
N ASN A 415 -0.33 -31.56 -3.98
CA ASN A 415 0.82 -31.66 -4.89
C ASN A 415 0.42 -31.64 -6.38
N SER A 416 -0.84 -31.92 -6.71
CA SER A 416 -1.32 -31.84 -8.10
C SER A 416 -1.16 -30.44 -8.70
N THR A 417 -1.07 -29.37 -7.90
CA THR A 417 -0.80 -28.02 -8.41
C THR A 417 0.64 -27.85 -8.89
N PHE A 418 1.62 -28.58 -8.32
CA PHE A 418 3.01 -28.59 -8.80
C PHE A 418 3.24 -29.63 -9.92
N GLU A 419 2.43 -30.69 -9.96
CA GLU A 419 2.47 -31.75 -10.97
C GLU A 419 2.26 -31.19 -12.40
N GLU A 420 1.40 -30.16 -12.58
CA GLU A 420 1.24 -29.47 -13.87
C GLU A 420 2.54 -28.82 -14.38
N LEU A 421 3.36 -28.24 -13.48
CA LEU A 421 4.67 -27.68 -13.87
C LEU A 421 5.68 -28.79 -14.15
N GLU A 422 5.53 -29.95 -13.49
CA GLU A 422 6.32 -31.14 -13.77
C GLU A 422 5.97 -31.73 -15.15
N HIS A 423 4.71 -31.68 -15.58
CA HIS A 423 4.30 -32.04 -16.94
C HIS A 423 4.94 -31.13 -17.99
N VAL A 424 4.95 -29.81 -17.77
CA VAL A 424 5.66 -28.87 -18.66
C VAL A 424 7.15 -29.18 -18.70
N ARG A 425 7.80 -29.44 -17.56
CA ARG A 425 9.22 -29.83 -17.50
C ARG A 425 9.50 -31.15 -18.26
N LYS A 426 8.63 -32.16 -18.13
CA LYS A 426 8.73 -33.44 -18.87
C LYS A 426 8.59 -33.22 -20.38
N LEU A 427 7.64 -32.37 -20.82
CA LEU A 427 7.45 -32.02 -22.22
C LEU A 427 8.66 -31.30 -22.82
N VAL A 428 9.20 -30.31 -22.11
CA VAL A 428 10.42 -29.57 -22.53
C VAL A 428 11.61 -30.52 -22.60
N LYS A 429 11.77 -31.42 -21.63
CA LYS A 429 12.86 -32.41 -21.63
C LYS A 429 12.73 -33.44 -22.77
N ALA A 430 11.51 -33.84 -23.14
CA ALA A 430 11.28 -34.72 -24.28
C ALA A 430 11.77 -34.12 -25.62
N TRP A 431 11.88 -32.78 -25.72
CA TRP A 431 12.47 -32.14 -26.89
C TRP A 431 13.96 -32.48 -27.08
N GLU A 432 14.71 -32.82 -26.02
CA GLU A 432 16.10 -33.24 -26.15
C GLU A 432 16.23 -34.59 -26.91
N GLU A 433 15.22 -35.46 -26.81
CA GLU A 433 15.14 -36.74 -27.52
C GLU A 433 14.49 -36.60 -28.91
N VAL A 434 13.43 -35.79 -29.01
CA VAL A 434 12.63 -35.62 -30.24
C VAL A 434 13.26 -34.63 -31.23
N GLY A 435 13.89 -33.56 -30.74
CA GLY A 435 14.52 -32.53 -31.57
C GLY A 435 15.53 -33.10 -32.59
N PRO A 436 16.52 -33.90 -32.17
CA PRO A 436 17.46 -34.55 -33.10
C PRO A 436 16.80 -35.46 -34.12
N GLN A 437 15.68 -36.13 -33.76
CA GLN A 437 14.91 -36.98 -34.67
C GLN A 437 14.18 -36.14 -35.73
N ILE A 438 13.59 -35.01 -35.34
CA ILE A 438 12.98 -34.03 -36.25
C ILE A 438 14.04 -33.45 -37.18
N TRP A 439 15.20 -33.03 -36.66
CA TRP A 439 16.30 -32.54 -37.49
C TRP A 439 16.73 -33.60 -38.51
N TYR A 440 16.98 -34.84 -38.08
CA TYR A 440 17.31 -35.94 -38.98
C TYR A 440 16.20 -36.21 -40.01
N PHE A 441 14.93 -36.10 -39.61
CA PHE A 441 13.78 -36.28 -40.51
C PHE A 441 13.79 -35.25 -41.65
N PHE A 442 13.92 -33.95 -41.34
CA PHE A 442 13.98 -32.92 -42.36
C PHE A 442 15.31 -32.93 -43.14
N ASP A 443 16.44 -33.17 -42.47
CA ASP A 443 17.79 -33.00 -43.03
C ASP A 443 18.37 -34.23 -43.73
N ASN A 444 18.03 -35.46 -43.32
CA ASN A 444 18.68 -36.67 -43.87
C ASN A 444 17.74 -37.85 -44.13
N SER A 445 16.45 -37.77 -43.79
CA SER A 445 15.53 -38.87 -44.11
C SER A 445 15.40 -39.08 -45.62
N THR A 446 15.35 -40.35 -46.00
CA THR A 446 15.10 -40.78 -47.37
C THR A 446 13.70 -40.40 -47.84
N GLN A 447 12.76 -40.28 -46.91
CA GLN A 447 11.38 -39.84 -47.15
C GLN A 447 11.37 -38.36 -47.59
N MET A 448 12.01 -37.45 -46.85
CA MET A 448 12.06 -36.04 -47.21
C MET A 448 13.02 -35.75 -48.38
N ASN A 449 14.03 -36.59 -48.62
CA ASN A 449 14.81 -36.52 -49.86
C ASN A 449 13.95 -36.87 -51.07
N MET A 450 13.23 -38.00 -51.02
CA MET A 450 12.33 -38.39 -52.10
C MET A 450 11.24 -37.34 -52.39
N ILE A 451 10.70 -36.67 -51.35
CA ILE A 451 9.78 -35.53 -51.53
C ILE A 451 10.48 -34.37 -52.27
N ARG A 452 11.69 -33.98 -51.88
CA ARG A 452 12.45 -32.92 -52.57
C ARG A 452 12.79 -33.28 -54.01
N ASP A 453 13.26 -34.50 -54.27
CA ASP A 453 13.62 -34.97 -55.61
C ASP A 453 12.38 -35.03 -56.52
N THR A 454 11.24 -35.45 -55.96
CA THR A 454 9.95 -35.49 -56.66
C THR A 454 9.43 -34.07 -56.98
N LEU A 455 9.48 -33.14 -56.02
CA LEU A 455 9.08 -31.74 -56.22
C LEU A 455 10.05 -30.98 -57.16
N GLY A 456 11.34 -31.34 -57.16
CA GLY A 456 12.37 -30.75 -58.00
C GLY A 456 12.29 -31.17 -59.47
N ASN A 457 11.59 -32.25 -59.80
CA ASN A 457 11.37 -32.68 -61.17
C ASN A 457 10.49 -31.67 -61.92
N PRO A 458 10.93 -31.10 -63.06
CA PRO A 458 10.21 -30.02 -63.75
C PRO A 458 8.81 -30.42 -64.23
N THR A 459 8.61 -31.69 -64.61
CA THR A 459 7.31 -32.21 -65.04
C THR A 459 6.33 -32.31 -63.89
N VAL A 460 6.80 -32.76 -62.71
CA VAL A 460 5.99 -32.83 -61.48
C VAL A 460 5.71 -31.43 -60.92
N LYS A 461 6.70 -30.54 -61.00
CA LYS A 461 6.60 -29.13 -60.60
C LYS A 461 5.55 -28.37 -61.41
N ASP A 462 5.58 -28.46 -62.74
CA ASP A 462 4.56 -27.85 -63.62
C ASP A 462 3.19 -28.51 -63.40
N PHE A 463 3.13 -29.82 -63.23
CA PHE A 463 1.87 -30.53 -62.91
C PHE A 463 1.25 -30.07 -61.58
N LEU A 464 2.03 -29.96 -60.51
CA LEU A 464 1.58 -29.47 -59.21
C LEU A 464 1.15 -28.00 -59.28
N ASN A 465 1.95 -27.14 -59.92
CA ASN A 465 1.59 -25.73 -60.10
C ASN A 465 0.31 -25.56 -60.95
N ARG A 466 0.01 -26.45 -61.90
CA ARG A 466 -1.24 -26.43 -62.68
C ARG A 466 -2.47 -27.01 -61.97
N GLN A 467 -2.29 -27.85 -60.96
CA GLN A 467 -3.40 -28.48 -60.23
C GLN A 467 -3.67 -27.86 -58.85
N LEU A 468 -2.64 -27.29 -58.20
CA LEU A 468 -2.69 -26.65 -56.88
C LEU A 468 -2.43 -25.13 -56.95
N GLY A 469 -2.13 -24.58 -58.14
CA GLY A 469 -1.90 -23.14 -58.32
C GLY A 469 -3.14 -22.28 -58.11
N GLU A 470 -4.34 -22.81 -58.40
CA GLU A 470 -5.63 -22.17 -58.06
C GLU A 470 -5.87 -22.14 -56.53
N GLU A 471 -5.23 -23.04 -55.79
CA GLU A 471 -5.27 -23.19 -54.34
C GLU A 471 -4.15 -22.38 -53.61
N GLY A 472 -3.34 -21.61 -54.36
CA GLY A 472 -2.32 -20.72 -53.81
C GLY A 472 -1.03 -21.38 -53.30
N ILE A 473 -0.87 -22.70 -53.47
CA ILE A 473 0.29 -23.46 -53.02
C ILE A 473 1.18 -23.80 -54.22
N THR A 474 2.33 -23.11 -54.35
CA THR A 474 3.31 -23.43 -55.39
C THR A 474 4.34 -24.45 -54.92
N ALA A 475 4.77 -25.34 -55.81
CA ALA A 475 5.85 -26.28 -55.54
C ALA A 475 7.19 -25.58 -55.25
N GLU A 476 7.36 -24.34 -55.74
CA GLU A 476 8.51 -23.48 -55.46
C GLU A 476 8.55 -22.99 -54.02
N ALA A 477 7.42 -22.55 -53.46
CA ALA A 477 7.34 -22.15 -52.06
C ALA A 477 7.67 -23.31 -51.10
N ILE A 478 7.18 -24.52 -51.41
CA ILE A 478 7.49 -25.73 -50.62
C ILE A 478 8.97 -26.11 -50.75
N LEU A 479 9.55 -26.07 -51.95
CA LEU A 479 10.97 -26.38 -52.17
C LEU A 479 11.90 -25.38 -51.47
N ASN A 480 11.55 -24.09 -51.49
CA ASN A 480 12.27 -23.06 -50.76
C ASN A 480 12.18 -23.30 -49.25
N PHE A 481 10.97 -23.50 -48.70
CA PHE A 481 10.80 -23.78 -47.27
C PHE A 481 11.55 -25.04 -46.81
N LEU A 482 11.66 -26.06 -47.67
CA LEU A 482 12.38 -27.32 -47.41
C LEU A 482 13.86 -27.30 -47.83
N TYR A 483 14.41 -26.15 -48.24
CA TYR A 483 15.75 -26.05 -48.80
C TYR A 483 16.86 -26.54 -47.83
N LYS A 484 18.01 -26.90 -48.41
CA LYS A 484 19.13 -27.54 -47.72
C LYS A 484 20.50 -26.92 -47.99
N GLY A 485 20.63 -26.17 -49.08
CA GLY A 485 21.90 -25.61 -49.54
C GLY A 485 22.37 -24.44 -48.68
N PRO A 486 23.54 -23.86 -49.02
CA PRO A 486 24.02 -22.64 -48.39
C PRO A 486 23.13 -21.44 -48.76
N ARG A 487 22.97 -20.49 -47.84
CA ARG A 487 22.13 -19.29 -48.03
C ARG A 487 22.58 -18.39 -49.18
N GLU A 488 23.86 -18.44 -49.52
CA GLU A 488 24.48 -17.60 -50.56
C GLU A 488 24.07 -17.99 -51.99
N SER A 489 23.37 -19.11 -52.19
CA SER A 489 22.86 -19.56 -53.50
C SER A 489 21.34 -19.34 -53.70
N GLN A 490 20.70 -18.54 -52.85
CA GLN A 490 19.28 -18.20 -52.94
C GLN A 490 19.09 -16.85 -53.64
N ALA A 491 18.02 -16.69 -54.43
CA ALA A 491 17.73 -15.41 -55.10
C ALA A 491 17.06 -14.43 -54.13
N ASP A 492 17.45 -13.15 -54.18
CA ASP A 492 17.10 -12.09 -53.21
C ASP A 492 15.58 -11.81 -53.00
N ASP A 493 14.71 -12.36 -53.85
CA ASP A 493 13.29 -11.96 -53.98
C ASP A 493 12.28 -12.92 -53.32
N MET A 494 12.74 -13.89 -52.50
CA MET A 494 11.86 -14.86 -51.82
C MET A 494 12.11 -14.95 -50.31
N ALA A 495 11.05 -15.24 -49.54
CA ALA A 495 11.01 -15.02 -48.09
C ALA A 495 12.08 -15.80 -47.30
N ASN A 496 12.86 -15.06 -46.50
CA ASN A 496 14.02 -15.52 -45.71
C ASN A 496 13.67 -16.37 -44.46
N PHE A 497 12.75 -17.33 -44.55
CA PHE A 497 12.30 -18.11 -43.39
C PHE A 497 12.21 -19.62 -43.70
N ASP A 498 13.29 -20.33 -43.39
CA ASP A 498 13.43 -21.77 -43.64
C ASP A 498 12.92 -22.62 -42.47
N TRP A 499 12.65 -23.92 -42.73
CA TRP A 499 12.44 -24.92 -41.68
C TRP A 499 13.56 -24.95 -40.63
N ARG A 500 14.79 -24.61 -41.04
CA ARG A 500 15.98 -24.53 -40.17
C ARG A 500 15.93 -23.37 -39.19
N ASP A 501 15.36 -22.23 -39.57
CA ASP A 501 15.22 -21.09 -38.66
C ASP A 501 14.19 -21.40 -37.57
N ILE A 502 13.03 -21.95 -37.96
CA ILE A 502 12.03 -22.44 -37.01
C ILE A 502 12.68 -23.42 -36.02
N PHE A 503 13.33 -24.47 -36.53
CA PHE A 503 13.95 -25.46 -35.67
C PHE A 503 15.01 -24.85 -34.73
N ASN A 504 15.90 -24.01 -35.25
CA ASN A 504 16.95 -23.37 -34.44
C ASN A 504 16.36 -22.44 -33.37
N ILE A 505 15.28 -21.69 -33.67
CA ILE A 505 14.59 -20.83 -32.70
C ILE A 505 13.91 -21.68 -31.62
N THR A 506 13.19 -22.74 -32.02
CA THR A 506 12.50 -23.65 -31.09
C THR A 506 13.49 -24.41 -30.20
N ASP A 507 14.56 -24.97 -30.76
CA ASP A 507 15.59 -25.71 -30.02
C ASP A 507 16.35 -24.81 -29.03
N ARG A 508 16.74 -23.60 -29.44
CA ARG A 508 17.35 -22.61 -28.53
C ARG A 508 16.40 -22.24 -27.38
N THR A 509 15.14 -21.93 -27.70
CA THR A 509 14.14 -21.53 -26.71
C THR A 509 13.86 -22.67 -25.72
N LEU A 510 13.64 -23.90 -26.19
CA LEU A 510 13.34 -25.04 -25.33
C LEU A 510 14.55 -25.49 -24.49
N ARG A 511 15.78 -25.42 -25.02
CA ARG A 511 17.00 -25.65 -24.22
C ARG A 511 17.18 -24.59 -23.12
N LEU A 512 16.96 -23.32 -23.45
CA LEU A 512 17.01 -22.23 -22.47
C LEU A 512 15.97 -22.46 -21.36
N VAL A 513 14.72 -22.77 -21.73
CA VAL A 513 13.65 -23.09 -20.78
C VAL A 513 14.01 -24.33 -19.94
N ASN A 514 14.62 -25.37 -20.51
CA ASN A 514 15.08 -26.53 -19.74
C ASN A 514 16.10 -26.11 -18.66
N GLN A 515 17.12 -25.33 -19.04
CA GLN A 515 18.15 -24.83 -18.11
C GLN A 515 17.58 -24.02 -16.93
N TYR A 516 16.53 -23.21 -17.17
CA TYR A 516 15.84 -22.49 -16.09
C TYR A 516 14.89 -23.39 -15.27
N LEU A 517 14.17 -24.32 -15.89
CA LEU A 517 13.29 -25.27 -15.18
C LEU A 517 14.07 -26.28 -14.34
N GLU A 518 15.34 -26.57 -14.68
CA GLU A 518 16.23 -27.39 -13.85
C GLU A 518 16.63 -26.75 -12.52
N CYS A 519 16.57 -25.41 -12.41
CA CYS A 519 16.73 -24.71 -11.12
C CYS A 519 15.56 -24.93 -10.14
N LEU A 520 14.39 -25.38 -10.63
CA LEU A 520 13.17 -25.46 -9.82
C LEU A 520 13.05 -26.83 -9.12
N VAL A 521 12.87 -26.77 -7.80
CA VAL A 521 12.58 -27.94 -6.96
C VAL A 521 11.06 -28.08 -6.87
N LEU A 522 10.50 -28.94 -7.71
CA LEU A 522 9.05 -29.20 -7.80
C LEU A 522 8.56 -30.20 -6.74
N ASP A 523 9.39 -31.19 -6.40
CA ASP A 523 9.16 -32.05 -5.24
C ASP A 523 9.38 -31.27 -3.95
N LYS A 524 8.30 -30.75 -3.35
CA LYS A 524 8.39 -29.85 -2.18
C LYS A 524 8.08 -30.53 -0.85
N PHE A 525 7.34 -31.63 -0.81
CA PHE A 525 6.80 -32.18 0.44
C PHE A 525 7.70 -33.24 1.11
N GLU A 526 8.21 -32.97 2.32
CA GLU A 526 8.96 -33.93 3.15
C GLU A 526 8.14 -34.33 4.41
N SER A 527 8.03 -35.62 4.70
CA SER A 527 7.21 -36.16 5.80
C SER A 527 8.01 -36.47 7.06
N TYR A 528 7.42 -36.19 8.22
CA TYR A 528 7.96 -36.50 9.55
C TYR A 528 6.87 -37.05 10.47
N ASN A 529 7.25 -37.86 11.45
CA ASN A 529 6.31 -38.45 12.40
C ASN A 529 5.98 -37.50 13.57
N ASP A 530 6.99 -36.77 14.06
CA ASP A 530 6.89 -35.89 15.23
C ASP A 530 7.11 -34.42 14.87
N GLU A 531 6.41 -33.54 15.58
CA GLU A 531 6.56 -32.09 15.48
C GLU A 531 7.99 -31.61 15.82
N THR A 532 8.67 -32.29 16.75
CA THR A 532 10.05 -31.98 17.16
C THR A 532 11.07 -32.26 16.07
N GLN A 533 10.93 -33.40 15.37
CA GLN A 533 11.77 -33.75 14.22
C GLN A 533 11.60 -32.74 13.09
N LEU A 534 10.35 -32.35 12.80
CA LEU A 534 10.03 -31.32 11.82
C LEU A 534 10.69 -29.98 12.19
N THR A 535 10.63 -29.54 13.45
CA THR A 535 11.29 -28.28 13.86
C THR A 535 12.81 -28.32 13.80
N GLN A 536 13.44 -29.45 14.17
CA GLN A 536 14.90 -29.61 14.04
C GLN A 536 15.33 -29.56 12.56
N ARG A 537 14.57 -30.22 11.67
CA ARG A 537 14.82 -30.15 10.22
C ARG A 537 14.61 -28.75 9.68
N ALA A 538 13.54 -28.05 10.08
CA ALA A 538 13.24 -26.68 9.67
C ALA A 538 14.40 -25.73 9.98
N LEU A 539 15.00 -25.83 11.19
CA LEU A 539 16.18 -25.04 11.56
C LEU A 539 17.38 -25.30 10.63
N SER A 540 17.66 -26.56 10.26
CA SER A 540 18.73 -26.86 9.30
C SER A 540 18.48 -26.29 7.89
N LEU A 541 17.21 -26.23 7.46
CA LEU A 541 16.83 -25.69 6.16
C LEU A 541 16.75 -24.15 6.15
N LEU A 542 16.54 -23.52 7.31
CA LEU A 542 16.60 -22.07 7.49
C LEU A 542 18.02 -21.54 7.28
N GLU A 543 19.05 -22.23 7.78
CA GLU A 543 20.46 -21.87 7.54
C GLU A 543 20.82 -21.86 6.03
N GLU A 544 20.19 -22.72 5.24
CA GLU A 544 20.37 -22.81 3.78
C GLU A 544 19.46 -21.84 2.98
N ASN A 545 18.54 -21.13 3.64
CA ASN A 545 17.40 -20.41 3.03
C ASN A 545 16.56 -21.30 2.08
N MET A 546 16.29 -22.55 2.50
CA MET A 546 15.49 -23.54 1.78
C MET A 546 14.29 -24.08 2.59
N PHE A 547 14.00 -23.51 3.75
CA PHE A 547 12.75 -23.76 4.46
C PHE A 547 11.66 -22.86 3.90
N TRP A 548 10.56 -23.42 3.38
CA TRP A 548 9.39 -22.63 2.99
C TRP A 548 8.35 -22.64 4.12
N ALA A 549 7.89 -23.83 4.54
CA ALA A 549 6.88 -23.96 5.59
C ALA A 549 6.88 -25.35 6.25
N GLY A 550 6.23 -25.43 7.41
CA GLY A 550 5.92 -26.66 8.13
C GLY A 550 4.42 -26.77 8.41
N VAL A 551 3.76 -27.82 7.90
CA VAL A 551 2.33 -28.08 8.10
C VAL A 551 2.15 -29.15 9.18
N VAL A 552 1.54 -28.76 10.31
CA VAL A 552 1.31 -29.63 11.47
C VAL A 552 -0.18 -29.93 11.60
N PHE A 553 -0.56 -31.21 11.58
CA PHE A 553 -1.95 -31.65 11.81
C PHE A 553 -2.12 -32.16 13.27
N PRO A 554 -2.51 -31.31 14.24
CA PRO A 554 -2.57 -31.69 15.66
C PRO A 554 -3.59 -32.78 15.99
N ASP A 555 -4.69 -32.88 15.23
CA ASP A 555 -5.79 -33.82 15.49
C ASP A 555 -5.60 -35.16 14.73
N MET A 556 -4.43 -35.40 14.13
CA MET A 556 -4.07 -36.64 13.42
C MET A 556 -2.90 -37.34 14.10
N TYR A 557 -2.85 -38.67 13.96
CA TYR A 557 -1.76 -39.53 14.43
C TYR A 557 -1.21 -40.36 13.25
N PRO A 558 0.03 -40.91 13.32
CA PRO A 558 0.62 -41.67 12.21
C PRO A 558 -0.25 -42.84 11.69
N TRP A 559 -1.08 -43.44 12.53
CA TRP A 559 -1.99 -44.53 12.17
C TRP A 559 -3.37 -44.08 11.63
N THR A 560 -3.64 -42.78 11.51
CA THR A 560 -4.93 -42.24 11.08
C THR A 560 -5.17 -42.47 9.58
N SER A 561 -6.21 -43.24 9.23
CA SER A 561 -6.52 -43.66 7.84
C SER A 561 -7.75 -43.00 7.21
N SER A 562 -8.66 -42.45 8.02
CA SER A 562 -9.82 -41.65 7.60
C SER A 562 -9.63 -40.21 8.07
N LEU A 563 -9.99 -39.23 7.23
CA LEU A 563 -9.99 -37.83 7.66
C LEU A 563 -11.10 -37.59 8.70
N PRO A 564 -10.86 -36.80 9.76
CA PRO A 564 -11.93 -36.29 10.61
C PRO A 564 -12.81 -35.29 9.83
N PRO A 565 -14.08 -35.09 10.22
CA PRO A 565 -14.98 -34.15 9.55
C PRO A 565 -14.53 -32.69 9.70
N HIS A 566 -13.93 -32.34 10.84
CA HIS A 566 -13.27 -31.07 11.06
C HIS A 566 -11.76 -31.32 11.19
N VAL A 567 -10.98 -30.79 10.24
CA VAL A 567 -9.52 -30.89 10.22
C VAL A 567 -8.95 -29.58 10.75
N LYS A 568 -8.17 -29.64 11.84
CA LYS A 568 -7.30 -28.54 12.25
C LYS A 568 -5.89 -28.78 11.71
N TYR A 569 -5.25 -27.70 11.28
CA TYR A 569 -3.85 -27.69 10.88
C TYR A 569 -3.20 -26.38 11.34
N LYS A 570 -1.86 -26.36 11.40
CA LYS A 570 -1.05 -25.18 11.72
C LYS A 570 0.00 -25.04 10.64
N ILE A 571 0.07 -23.88 10.00
CA ILE A 571 1.18 -23.51 9.12
C ILE A 571 2.23 -22.78 9.97
N ARG A 572 3.49 -23.23 9.89
CA ARG A 572 4.65 -22.62 10.52
C ARG A 572 5.63 -22.17 9.45
N MET A 573 6.04 -20.92 9.48
CA MET A 573 6.96 -20.30 8.52
C MET A 573 7.97 -19.44 9.27
N ASP A 574 8.99 -18.96 8.58
CA ASP A 574 9.96 -18.04 9.18
C ASP A 574 9.31 -16.68 9.49
N ILE A 575 9.75 -16.04 10.58
CA ILE A 575 9.25 -14.73 11.01
C ILE A 575 9.66 -13.60 10.04
N ASP A 576 10.75 -13.79 9.30
CA ASP A 576 11.18 -12.85 8.26
C ASP A 576 10.26 -12.94 7.01
N VAL A 577 9.49 -14.03 6.85
CA VAL A 577 8.69 -14.36 5.65
C VAL A 577 7.18 -14.17 5.84
N VAL A 578 6.67 -14.11 7.08
CA VAL A 578 5.25 -13.90 7.40
C VAL A 578 5.03 -12.72 8.35
N GLU A 579 3.78 -12.29 8.51
CA GLU A 579 3.44 -11.27 9.50
C GLU A 579 3.66 -11.70 10.95
N LYS A 580 3.99 -10.72 11.80
CA LYS A 580 4.23 -10.94 13.22
C LYS A 580 2.89 -11.14 13.96
N THR A 581 2.65 -12.36 14.42
CA THR A 581 1.39 -12.76 15.10
C THR A 581 1.17 -12.14 16.49
N ASN A 582 2.08 -11.29 16.97
CA ASN A 582 1.89 -10.49 18.19
C ASN A 582 1.01 -9.23 17.97
N LYS A 583 0.68 -8.92 16.72
CA LYS A 583 -0.04 -7.72 16.28
C LYS A 583 -1.16 -8.12 15.32
N ILE A 584 -2.38 -7.63 15.56
CA ILE A 584 -3.55 -7.88 14.69
C ILE A 584 -3.91 -6.62 13.87
N LYS A 585 -3.68 -5.43 14.44
CA LYS A 585 -3.89 -4.11 13.83
C LYS A 585 -2.73 -3.19 14.23
N ASP A 586 -2.47 -2.15 13.44
CA ASP A 586 -1.56 -1.07 13.81
C ASP A 586 -1.98 -0.43 15.14
N ARG A 587 -0.98 -0.11 15.97
CA ARG A 587 -1.23 0.53 17.27
C ARG A 587 -1.67 1.98 17.08
N TYR A 588 -1.17 2.59 16.02
CA TYR A 588 -1.55 3.92 15.54
C TYR A 588 -2.26 3.77 14.21
N TRP A 589 -3.31 4.56 13.99
CA TRP A 589 -3.90 4.68 12.67
C TRP A 589 -3.09 5.69 11.87
N ASP A 590 -2.58 5.25 10.73
CA ASP A 590 -1.90 6.07 9.73
C ASP A 590 -2.75 6.08 8.46
N SER A 591 -2.77 7.22 7.76
CA SER A 591 -3.62 7.43 6.59
C SER A 591 -2.98 6.86 5.32
N GLY A 592 -3.50 5.74 4.83
CA GLY A 592 -3.11 5.17 3.53
C GLY A 592 -3.47 3.69 3.39
N PRO A 593 -3.44 3.14 2.16
CA PRO A 593 -3.55 1.71 1.95
C PRO A 593 -2.25 1.03 2.39
N ARG A 594 -2.36 -0.17 2.98
CA ARG A 594 -1.22 -1.09 3.11
C ARG A 594 -0.89 -1.64 1.72
N ALA A 595 0.05 -0.98 1.04
CA ALA A 595 0.34 -1.16 -0.37
C ALA A 595 1.74 -1.73 -0.65
N ASP A 596 2.66 -1.66 0.32
CA ASP A 596 4.06 -2.05 0.11
C ASP A 596 4.21 -3.56 -0.11
N PRO A 597 4.80 -3.99 -1.26
CA PRO A 597 4.96 -5.41 -1.56
C PRO A 597 5.90 -6.15 -0.58
N VAL A 598 6.91 -5.50 -0.01
CA VAL A 598 7.91 -6.16 0.84
C VAL A 598 7.46 -6.22 2.29
N GLU A 599 6.95 -5.12 2.83
CA GLU A 599 6.60 -5.01 4.25
C GLU A 599 5.14 -5.39 4.57
N ASP A 600 4.15 -4.98 3.75
CA ASP A 600 2.72 -5.23 4.03
C ASP A 600 2.20 -6.56 3.44
N PHE A 601 2.78 -7.05 2.33
CA PHE A 601 2.28 -8.23 1.61
C PHE A 601 3.01 -9.55 1.92
N ARG A 602 3.59 -9.67 3.13
CA ARG A 602 4.35 -10.85 3.56
C ARG A 602 3.57 -12.16 3.42
N TYR A 603 2.27 -12.17 3.73
CA TYR A 603 1.43 -13.37 3.55
C TYR A 603 1.29 -13.85 2.09
N ILE A 604 1.41 -12.95 1.11
CA ILE A 604 1.37 -13.28 -0.32
C ILE A 604 2.77 -13.63 -0.82
N TRP A 605 3.74 -12.76 -0.56
CA TRP A 605 5.11 -12.91 -1.04
C TRP A 605 5.87 -14.07 -0.41
N GLY A 606 5.67 -14.30 0.89
CA GLY A 606 6.13 -15.50 1.57
C GLY A 606 5.37 -16.76 1.16
N GLY A 607 4.22 -16.64 0.49
CA GLY A 607 3.42 -17.76 0.00
C GLY A 607 2.60 -18.48 1.07
N PHE A 608 2.40 -17.89 2.25
CA PHE A 608 1.49 -18.43 3.28
C PHE A 608 0.08 -18.63 2.73
N ALA A 609 -0.46 -17.62 2.05
CA ALA A 609 -1.80 -17.69 1.46
C ALA A 609 -1.89 -18.74 0.34
N TYR A 610 -0.82 -18.91 -0.45
CA TYR A 610 -0.73 -19.95 -1.48
C TYR A 610 -0.74 -21.35 -0.86
N LEU A 611 0.04 -21.57 0.21
CA LEU A 611 0.05 -22.84 0.92
C LEU A 611 -1.28 -23.12 1.63
N GLN A 612 -1.93 -22.10 2.18
CA GLN A 612 -3.25 -22.20 2.78
C GLN A 612 -4.29 -22.66 1.75
N ASP A 613 -4.41 -21.99 0.60
CA ASP A 613 -5.29 -22.39 -0.50
C ASP A 613 -5.02 -23.84 -0.95
N MET A 614 -3.75 -24.19 -1.17
CA MET A 614 -3.36 -25.55 -1.56
C MET A 614 -3.76 -26.63 -0.54
N VAL A 615 -3.58 -26.36 0.76
CA VAL A 615 -3.92 -27.32 1.82
C VAL A 615 -5.44 -27.41 2.00
N GLU A 616 -6.17 -26.30 1.99
CA GLU A 616 -7.64 -26.28 2.08
C GLU A 616 -8.31 -27.01 0.90
N GLN A 617 -7.81 -26.81 -0.31
CA GLN A 617 -8.26 -27.54 -1.51
C GLN A 617 -7.91 -29.03 -1.39
N GLY A 618 -6.72 -29.36 -0.87
CA GLY A 618 -6.31 -30.73 -0.57
C GLY A 618 -7.23 -31.42 0.44
N ILE A 619 -7.66 -30.71 1.50
CA ILE A 619 -8.62 -31.20 2.50
C ILE A 619 -10.01 -31.38 1.86
N THR A 620 -10.51 -30.34 1.19
CA THR A 620 -11.86 -30.30 0.59
C THR A 620 -12.04 -31.42 -0.43
N ARG A 621 -11.08 -31.57 -1.37
CA ARG A 621 -11.08 -32.68 -2.35
C ARG A 621 -11.04 -34.05 -1.67
N SER A 622 -10.28 -34.19 -0.58
CA SER A 622 -10.16 -35.44 0.18
C SER A 622 -11.43 -35.81 0.97
N GLN A 623 -12.22 -34.81 1.39
CA GLN A 623 -13.47 -35.03 2.12
C GLN A 623 -14.68 -35.25 1.19
N VAL A 624 -14.83 -34.42 0.15
CA VAL A 624 -16.02 -34.41 -0.72
C VAL A 624 -15.95 -35.45 -1.84
N GLN A 625 -14.74 -35.87 -2.24
CA GLN A 625 -14.47 -36.79 -3.36
C GLN A 625 -15.01 -36.35 -4.73
N ALA A 626 -15.49 -35.11 -4.86
CA ALA A 626 -15.98 -34.52 -6.10
C ALA A 626 -15.01 -33.46 -6.64
N GLU A 627 -14.78 -33.46 -7.95
CA GLU A 627 -13.93 -32.51 -8.66
C GLU A 627 -14.72 -31.22 -8.99
N ALA A 628 -15.01 -30.43 -7.96
CA ALA A 628 -15.48 -29.06 -8.13
C ALA A 628 -14.29 -28.09 -7.94
N PRO A 629 -13.58 -27.67 -9.02
CA PRO A 629 -12.49 -26.71 -8.91
C PRO A 629 -13.04 -25.31 -8.61
N VAL A 630 -13.02 -24.90 -7.34
CA VAL A 630 -13.27 -23.52 -6.94
C VAL A 630 -11.97 -22.74 -7.05
N GLY A 631 -11.85 -21.87 -8.06
CA GLY A 631 -10.72 -20.96 -8.20
C GLY A 631 -10.86 -19.73 -7.31
N ILE A 632 -9.88 -19.47 -6.45
CA ILE A 632 -9.89 -18.33 -5.52
C ILE A 632 -9.03 -17.18 -6.06
N TYR A 633 -9.53 -15.95 -5.93
CA TYR A 633 -8.80 -14.71 -6.22
C TYR A 633 -8.88 -13.80 -5.00
N LEU A 634 -7.77 -13.14 -4.66
CA LEU A 634 -7.75 -12.07 -3.66
C LEU A 634 -7.80 -10.72 -4.36
N GLN A 635 -8.85 -9.95 -4.06
CA GLN A 635 -8.97 -8.53 -4.39
C GLN A 635 -8.73 -7.72 -3.12
N GLN A 636 -7.91 -6.67 -3.21
CA GLN A 636 -7.78 -5.68 -2.13
C GLN A 636 -8.93 -4.69 -2.25
N MET A 637 -9.48 -4.22 -1.13
CA MET A 637 -10.46 -3.13 -1.19
C MET A 637 -9.77 -1.88 -1.73
N PRO A 638 -10.39 -1.15 -2.68
CA PRO A 638 -9.84 0.12 -3.14
C PRO A 638 -9.83 1.11 -1.97
N TYR A 639 -8.81 1.98 -1.95
CA TYR A 639 -8.64 2.97 -0.90
C TYR A 639 -9.00 4.37 -1.43
N PRO A 640 -9.80 5.16 -0.70
CA PRO A 640 -10.21 6.49 -1.16
C PRO A 640 -9.02 7.43 -1.33
N CYS A 641 -9.20 8.53 -2.05
CA CYS A 641 -8.19 9.57 -2.14
C CYS A 641 -7.81 10.08 -0.74
N PHE A 642 -6.51 10.26 -0.49
CA PHE A 642 -5.98 10.64 0.81
C PHE A 642 -4.76 11.55 0.66
N VAL A 643 -4.39 12.21 1.76
CA VAL A 643 -3.21 13.06 1.83
C VAL A 643 -2.33 12.50 2.95
N ASP A 644 -1.09 12.15 2.65
CA ASP A 644 -0.08 11.88 3.68
C ASP A 644 0.45 13.21 4.20
N ASP A 645 0.13 13.48 5.46
CA ASP A 645 0.66 14.59 6.24
C ASP A 645 1.31 14.09 7.54
N SER A 646 2.39 13.33 7.37
CA SER A 646 3.29 12.91 8.44
C SER A 646 3.67 14.04 9.44
N PHE A 647 3.74 15.31 8.99
CA PHE A 647 4.00 16.44 9.90
C PHE A 647 2.81 16.75 10.79
N MET A 648 1.58 16.78 10.26
CA MET A 648 0.38 17.09 11.04
C MET A 648 0.08 16.01 12.08
N ILE A 649 0.32 14.73 11.78
CA ILE A 649 0.17 13.63 12.75
C ILE A 649 1.12 13.81 13.95
N ILE A 650 2.39 14.16 13.69
CA ILE A 650 3.39 14.44 14.74
C ILE A 650 3.03 15.72 15.50
N LEU A 651 2.60 16.77 14.79
CA LEU A 651 2.20 18.04 15.38
C LEU A 651 1.04 17.83 16.35
N ASN A 652 -0.04 17.15 15.93
CA ASN A 652 -1.23 16.91 16.73
C ASN A 652 -0.88 16.32 18.12
N ARG A 653 -0.05 15.27 18.16
CA ARG A 653 0.38 14.63 19.43
C ARG A 653 1.32 15.49 20.28
N CYS A 654 2.18 16.31 19.66
CA CYS A 654 3.20 17.10 20.37
C CYS A 654 2.78 18.56 20.64
N PHE A 655 1.71 19.05 20.05
CA PHE A 655 1.26 20.44 20.13
C PHE A 655 1.06 20.94 21.57
N PRO A 656 0.45 20.16 22.51
CA PRO A 656 0.33 20.58 23.91
C PRO A 656 1.69 20.84 24.58
N ILE A 657 2.70 20.04 24.24
CA ILE A 657 4.06 20.17 24.78
C ILE A 657 4.70 21.46 24.28
N PHE A 658 4.58 21.75 22.98
CA PHE A 658 5.08 23.02 22.41
C PHE A 658 4.36 24.24 23.02
N MET A 659 3.05 24.16 23.26
CA MET A 659 2.29 25.23 23.93
C MET A 659 2.75 25.46 25.38
N VAL A 660 2.99 24.39 26.14
CA VAL A 660 3.56 24.51 27.50
C VAL A 660 4.97 25.11 27.46
N LEU A 661 5.84 24.65 26.55
CA LEU A 661 7.19 25.18 26.39
C LEU A 661 7.20 26.65 25.95
N ALA A 662 6.24 27.09 25.13
CA ALA A 662 6.10 28.48 24.71
C ALA A 662 5.82 29.45 25.87
N TRP A 663 5.04 29.01 26.88
CA TRP A 663 4.61 29.88 27.98
C TRP A 663 5.23 29.58 29.34
N ILE A 664 5.99 28.49 29.51
CA ILE A 664 6.67 28.16 30.78
C ILE A 664 7.53 29.32 31.30
N TYR A 665 8.19 30.06 30.41
CA TYR A 665 8.97 31.25 30.76
C TYR A 665 8.08 32.37 31.32
N SER A 666 6.97 32.69 30.65
CA SER A 666 6.01 33.72 31.08
C SER A 666 5.41 33.39 32.46
N VAL A 667 4.93 32.14 32.64
CA VAL A 667 4.40 31.65 33.92
C VAL A 667 5.45 31.67 35.03
N SER A 668 6.68 31.21 34.77
CA SER A 668 7.78 31.27 35.75
C SER A 668 8.08 32.71 36.18
N MET A 669 7.99 33.65 35.23
CA MET A 669 8.28 35.06 35.47
C MET A 669 7.15 35.78 36.21
N THR A 670 5.88 35.47 35.96
CA THR A 670 4.76 36.01 36.76
C THR A 670 4.78 35.46 38.18
N VAL A 671 5.00 34.16 38.36
CA VAL A 671 5.19 33.54 39.69
C VAL A 671 6.35 34.18 40.44
N LYS A 672 7.52 34.36 39.80
CA LYS A 672 8.65 35.07 40.41
C LYS A 672 8.29 36.49 40.86
N SER A 673 7.53 37.25 40.07
CA SER A 673 7.09 38.59 40.46
C SER A 673 6.14 38.57 41.67
N ILE A 674 5.20 37.63 41.73
CA ILE A 674 4.24 37.49 42.85
C ILE A 674 4.97 37.06 44.13
N VAL A 675 5.88 36.09 44.03
CA VAL A 675 6.70 35.61 45.16
C VAL A 675 7.60 36.73 45.68
N LEU A 676 8.26 37.48 44.80
CA LEU A 676 9.08 38.64 45.19
C LEU A 676 8.25 39.76 45.86
N GLU A 677 7.01 39.98 45.42
CA GLU A 677 6.10 40.94 46.08
C GLU A 677 5.67 40.48 47.49
N LYS A 678 5.53 39.16 47.69
CA LYS A 678 5.31 38.55 49.02
C LYS A 678 6.56 38.62 49.90
N GLU A 679 7.72 38.27 49.36
CA GLU A 679 9.03 38.28 50.05
C GLU A 679 9.39 39.69 50.56
N LEU A 680 9.26 40.70 49.70
CA LEU A 680 9.47 42.12 50.05
C LEU A 680 8.30 42.72 50.85
N ARG A 681 7.30 41.91 51.23
CA ARG A 681 6.12 42.27 52.05
C ARG A 681 5.26 43.41 51.47
N LEU A 682 5.40 43.68 50.18
CA LEU A 682 4.69 44.76 49.47
C LEU A 682 3.18 44.49 49.38
N LYS A 683 2.74 43.22 49.36
CA LYS A 683 1.32 42.85 49.48
C LYS A 683 0.71 43.39 50.79
N GLU A 684 1.41 43.23 51.91
CA GLU A 684 0.92 43.62 53.23
C GLU A 684 1.00 45.15 53.45
N THR A 685 1.99 45.84 52.88
CA THR A 685 2.02 47.31 52.92
C THR A 685 0.91 47.94 52.06
N LEU A 686 0.58 47.36 50.91
CA LEU A 686 -0.56 47.79 50.08
C LEU A 686 -1.91 47.54 50.78
N LYS A 687 -2.06 46.40 51.46
CA LYS A 687 -3.21 46.13 52.34
C LYS A 687 -3.36 47.20 53.43
N ASN A 688 -2.28 47.53 54.14
CA ASN A 688 -2.27 48.59 55.18
C ASN A 688 -2.65 49.98 54.63
N GLN A 689 -2.46 50.23 53.33
CA GLN A 689 -2.91 51.44 52.63
C GLN A 689 -4.37 51.38 52.14
N GLY A 690 -5.12 50.33 52.48
CA GLY A 690 -6.55 50.18 52.12
C GLY A 690 -6.79 49.54 50.74
N VAL A 691 -5.85 48.75 50.22
CA VAL A 691 -6.06 47.95 49.00
C VAL A 691 -6.55 46.55 49.37
N SER A 692 -7.66 46.10 48.79
CA SER A 692 -8.20 44.76 49.05
C SER A 692 -7.50 43.65 48.26
N ASN A 693 -7.51 42.42 48.78
CA ASN A 693 -6.98 41.24 48.09
C ASN A 693 -7.59 41.06 46.68
N ALA A 694 -8.89 41.36 46.52
CA ALA A 694 -9.57 41.27 45.22
C ALA A 694 -8.96 42.21 44.17
N VAL A 695 -8.63 43.45 44.55
CA VAL A 695 -7.93 44.40 43.67
C VAL A 695 -6.55 43.88 43.28
N ILE A 696 -5.78 43.36 44.25
CA ILE A 696 -4.42 42.85 44.02
C ILE A 696 -4.45 41.66 43.04
N TRP A 697 -5.29 40.65 43.29
CA TRP A 697 -5.42 39.49 42.41
C TRP A 697 -5.99 39.87 41.02
N CYS A 698 -6.96 40.77 40.95
CA CYS A 698 -7.47 41.31 39.68
C CYS A 698 -6.36 42.01 38.87
N THR A 699 -5.48 42.78 39.52
CA THR A 699 -4.36 43.45 38.81
C THR A 699 -3.28 42.48 38.33
N TRP A 700 -2.99 41.41 39.08
CA TRP A 700 -2.07 40.35 38.64
C TRP A 700 -2.67 39.50 37.51
N PHE A 701 -3.98 39.23 37.56
CA PHE A 701 -4.70 38.58 36.47
C PHE A 701 -4.68 39.41 35.20
N LEU A 702 -5.05 40.70 35.26
CA LEU A 702 -5.08 41.59 34.11
C LEU A 702 -3.69 41.83 33.51
N ASP A 703 -2.63 41.99 34.32
CA ASP A 703 -1.25 42.10 33.83
C ASP A 703 -0.80 40.81 33.10
N SER A 704 -1.01 39.64 33.72
CA SER A 704 -0.64 38.35 33.13
C SER A 704 -1.44 38.03 31.87
N PHE A 705 -2.75 38.27 31.89
CA PHE A 705 -3.64 38.12 30.74
C PHE A 705 -3.22 39.05 29.60
N SER A 706 -2.88 40.31 29.86
CA SER A 706 -2.45 41.24 28.82
C SER A 706 -1.20 40.78 28.07
N ILE A 707 -0.28 40.07 28.75
CA ILE A 707 0.99 39.65 28.16
C ILE A 707 0.86 38.30 27.46
N MET A 708 0.12 37.36 28.03
CA MET A 708 -0.26 36.14 27.31
C MET A 708 -1.05 36.51 26.05
N SER A 709 -2.03 37.41 26.16
CA SER A 709 -2.80 37.95 25.02
C SER A 709 -1.94 38.68 24.00
N MET A 710 -0.92 39.45 24.39
CA MET A 710 0.04 40.04 23.44
C MET A 710 0.93 38.98 22.76
N SER A 711 1.36 37.94 23.47
CA SER A 711 2.11 36.82 22.87
C SER A 711 1.24 36.04 21.89
N ILE A 712 -0.03 35.78 22.24
CA ILE A 712 -1.04 35.19 21.35
C ILE A 712 -1.29 36.12 20.16
N PHE A 713 -1.44 37.43 20.36
CA PHE A 713 -1.71 38.37 19.26
C PHE A 713 -0.58 38.36 18.22
N LEU A 714 0.68 38.42 18.68
CA LEU A 714 1.86 38.29 17.83
C LEU A 714 1.94 36.91 17.14
N LEU A 715 1.48 35.85 17.81
CA LEU A 715 1.34 34.53 17.18
C LEU A 715 0.18 34.50 16.17
N THR A 716 -0.99 35.11 16.43
CA THR A 716 -2.18 35.10 15.56
C THR A 716 -2.00 35.89 14.26
N ILE A 717 -1.05 36.84 14.24
CA ILE A 717 -0.57 37.46 13.01
C ILE A 717 0.16 36.45 12.10
N PHE A 718 0.59 35.30 12.65
CA PHE A 718 1.28 34.21 11.95
C PHE A 718 0.50 32.86 11.91
N ILE A 719 -0.29 32.48 12.93
CA ILE A 719 -1.19 31.29 13.04
C ILE A 719 -2.18 31.46 14.20
N MET A 720 -3.46 31.12 14.01
CA MET A 720 -4.54 31.29 15.00
C MET A 720 -4.59 30.20 16.09
N SER A 721 -4.48 30.55 17.38
CA SER A 721 -5.16 29.81 18.47
C SER A 721 -5.04 30.43 19.89
N LEU A 722 -5.90 30.01 20.83
CA LEU A 722 -6.09 30.66 22.16
C LEU A 722 -6.23 29.66 23.35
N LEU A 723 -5.07 29.31 23.96
CA LEU A 723 -4.78 29.02 25.38
C LEU A 723 -5.71 28.12 26.28
N SER A 724 -5.23 26.90 26.64
CA SER A 724 -5.21 26.31 28.02
C SER A 724 -4.72 24.83 28.05
N PRO A 725 -3.46 24.54 28.41
CA PRO A 725 -2.64 23.49 27.79
C PRO A 725 -3.14 22.03 27.76
N VAL A 726 -4.05 21.58 28.64
CA VAL A 726 -4.51 20.17 28.65
C VAL A 726 -5.83 20.01 27.90
N ALA A 727 -6.88 20.72 28.33
CA ALA A 727 -8.17 20.69 27.64
C ALA A 727 -8.10 21.36 26.25
N PHE A 728 -7.29 22.42 26.09
CA PHE A 728 -6.93 22.94 24.77
C PHE A 728 -6.19 21.90 23.94
N GLY A 729 -5.37 21.02 24.53
CA GLY A 729 -4.72 19.92 23.82
C GLY A 729 -5.71 18.97 23.17
N PHE A 730 -6.64 18.41 23.96
CA PHE A 730 -7.74 17.59 23.44
C PHE A 730 -8.67 18.37 22.49
N GLY A 731 -8.93 19.64 22.78
CA GLY A 731 -9.71 20.52 21.90
C GLY A 731 -9.01 20.75 20.55
N THR A 732 -7.68 20.87 20.53
CA THR A 732 -6.90 21.03 19.30
C THR A 732 -6.76 19.74 18.52
N GLU A 733 -6.67 18.59 19.19
CA GLU A 733 -6.76 17.29 18.50
C GLU A 733 -8.10 17.16 17.76
N TYR A 734 -9.20 17.53 18.42
CA TYR A 734 -10.54 17.53 17.81
C TYR A 734 -10.69 18.58 16.70
N LEU A 735 -10.14 19.78 16.86
CA LEU A 735 -10.12 20.82 15.82
C LEU A 735 -9.33 20.35 14.58
N VAL A 736 -8.15 19.77 14.79
CA VAL A 736 -7.32 19.21 13.71
C VAL A 736 -8.05 18.07 13.00
N ARG A 737 -8.78 17.19 13.71
CA ARG A 737 -9.61 16.17 13.06
C ARG A 737 -10.74 16.75 12.20
N PHE A 738 -11.37 17.85 12.61
CA PHE A 738 -12.34 18.57 11.76
C PHE A 738 -11.69 19.21 10.52
N GLU A 739 -10.41 19.58 10.61
CA GLU A 739 -9.61 20.15 9.51
C GLU A 739 -9.09 19.05 8.57
N GLU A 740 -8.66 17.89 9.09
CA GLU A 740 -8.34 16.65 8.37
C GLU A 740 -9.55 16.14 7.57
N GLN A 741 -10.77 16.25 8.13
CA GLN A 741 -12.03 15.92 7.44
C GLN A 741 -12.49 17.01 6.45
N GLY A 742 -11.80 18.15 6.35
CA GLY A 742 -12.13 19.25 5.43
C GLY A 742 -13.40 20.05 5.78
N LEU A 743 -14.04 19.78 6.92
CA LEU A 743 -15.26 20.46 7.36
C LEU A 743 -14.97 21.77 8.11
N GLY A 744 -13.86 21.79 8.87
CA GLY A 744 -13.50 22.87 9.79
C GLY A 744 -14.43 22.98 11.00
N LEU A 745 -13.93 23.59 12.09
CA LEU A 745 -14.73 23.82 13.28
C LEU A 745 -15.65 25.05 13.09
N GLN A 746 -16.96 24.84 13.19
CA GLN A 746 -18.00 25.86 13.05
C GLN A 746 -18.92 25.86 14.29
N TRP A 747 -19.57 27.00 14.58
CA TRP A 747 -20.53 27.08 15.68
C TRP A 747 -21.72 26.09 15.57
N SER A 748 -21.99 25.59 14.36
CA SER A 748 -22.99 24.57 14.05
C SER A 748 -22.56 23.14 14.40
N ASN A 749 -21.25 22.82 14.36
CA ASN A 749 -20.74 21.45 14.57
C ASN A 749 -19.95 21.28 15.89
N ILE A 750 -19.69 22.36 16.62
CA ILE A 750 -18.91 22.40 17.88
C ILE A 750 -19.38 21.44 18.99
N GLY A 751 -20.65 21.06 18.98
CA GLY A 751 -21.26 20.13 19.94
C GLY A 751 -21.25 18.65 19.50
N ASN A 752 -20.85 18.36 18.26
CA ASN A 752 -20.80 17.01 17.71
C ASN A 752 -19.38 16.45 17.79
N SER A 753 -19.25 15.12 17.88
CA SER A 753 -17.98 14.42 17.77
C SER A 753 -17.66 14.12 16.28
N PRO A 754 -16.38 14.20 15.86
CA PRO A 754 -15.94 13.80 14.51
C PRO A 754 -15.70 12.28 14.38
N THR A 755 -15.84 11.52 15.47
CA THR A 755 -15.63 10.06 15.54
C THR A 755 -16.90 9.34 15.95
N GLU A 756 -17.33 8.38 15.13
CA GLU A 756 -18.49 7.55 15.39
C GLU A 756 -18.34 6.78 16.73
N GLY A 757 -19.34 6.92 17.60
CA GLY A 757 -19.38 6.25 18.91
C GLY A 757 -18.69 7.00 20.07
N ASP A 758 -18.11 8.17 19.85
CA ASP A 758 -17.61 9.04 20.93
C ASP A 758 -18.64 10.13 21.28
N GLU A 759 -18.84 10.40 22.57
CA GLU A 759 -19.72 11.47 23.08
C GLU A 759 -18.95 12.78 23.36
N PHE A 760 -17.61 12.75 23.31
CA PHE A 760 -16.78 13.92 23.58
C PHE A 760 -16.85 14.94 22.44
N SER A 761 -16.97 16.23 22.78
CA SER A 761 -17.07 17.34 21.82
C SER A 761 -16.16 18.51 22.19
N PHE A 762 -15.86 19.36 21.21
CA PHE A 762 -15.08 20.58 21.45
C PHE A 762 -15.77 21.50 22.47
N LEU A 763 -17.10 21.59 22.42
CA LEU A 763 -17.90 22.33 23.40
C LEU A 763 -17.70 21.81 24.83
N LEU A 764 -17.64 20.48 25.03
CA LEU A 764 -17.37 19.88 26.33
C LEU A 764 -15.98 20.25 26.85
N SER A 765 -14.96 20.26 25.98
CA SER A 765 -13.62 20.74 26.35
C SER A 765 -13.63 22.21 26.84
N MET A 766 -14.35 23.09 26.14
CA MET A 766 -14.49 24.50 26.56
C MET A 766 -15.21 24.64 27.92
N GLN A 767 -16.22 23.80 28.19
CA GLN A 767 -16.90 23.77 29.49
C GLN A 767 -15.97 23.29 30.61
N MET A 768 -15.16 22.25 30.36
CA MET A 768 -14.17 21.76 31.32
C MET A 768 -13.09 22.82 31.63
N MET A 769 -12.63 23.59 30.63
CA MET A 769 -11.71 24.72 30.86
C MET A 769 -12.29 25.79 31.79
N LEU A 770 -13.58 26.11 31.66
CA LEU A 770 -14.27 27.07 32.53
C LEU A 770 -14.45 26.53 33.95
N LEU A 771 -14.75 25.24 34.09
CA LEU A 771 -14.85 24.55 35.38
C LEU A 771 -13.49 24.51 36.10
N ASP A 772 -12.42 24.13 35.41
CA ASP A 772 -11.05 24.15 35.93
C ASP A 772 -10.67 25.55 36.43
N ALA A 773 -10.92 26.58 35.62
CA ALA A 773 -10.64 27.96 36.00
C ALA A 773 -11.39 28.39 37.28
N ALA A 774 -12.65 27.98 37.43
CA ALA A 774 -13.43 28.22 38.64
C ALA A 774 -12.86 27.46 39.85
N VAL A 775 -12.49 26.18 39.69
CA VAL A 775 -11.91 25.34 40.75
C VAL A 775 -10.56 25.89 41.21
N TYR A 776 -9.65 26.25 40.30
CA TYR A 776 -8.37 26.87 40.66
C TYR A 776 -8.56 28.25 41.31
N GLY A 777 -9.56 29.03 40.87
CA GLY A 777 -9.92 30.30 41.50
C GLY A 777 -10.39 30.13 42.95
N LEU A 778 -11.27 29.16 43.20
CA LEU A 778 -11.74 28.81 44.55
C LEU A 778 -10.61 28.28 45.43
N LEU A 779 -9.72 27.43 44.89
CA LEU A 779 -8.57 26.89 45.61
C LEU A 779 -7.56 28.00 45.98
N ALA A 780 -7.26 28.91 45.05
CA ALA A 780 -6.38 30.05 45.29
C ALA A 780 -6.96 30.99 46.36
N TRP A 781 -8.27 31.24 46.33
CA TRP A 781 -8.97 32.00 47.36
C TRP A 781 -8.93 31.31 48.72
N TYR A 782 -9.18 29.99 48.79
CA TYR A 782 -9.10 29.22 50.03
C TYR A 782 -7.69 29.25 50.65
N LEU A 783 -6.65 29.00 49.86
CA LEU A 783 -5.27 28.93 50.34
C LEU A 783 -4.72 30.30 50.80
N ASP A 784 -5.09 31.41 50.15
CA ASP A 784 -4.65 32.77 50.55
C ASP A 784 -5.30 33.25 51.86
N GLN A 785 -6.35 32.56 52.34
CA GLN A 785 -7.05 32.84 53.61
C GLN A 785 -6.61 31.90 54.75
N VAL A 786 -6.37 30.62 54.46
CA VAL A 786 -5.94 29.62 55.46
C VAL A 786 -4.43 29.69 55.73
N PHE A 787 -3.61 30.01 54.73
CA PHE A 787 -2.14 30.09 54.84
C PHE A 787 -1.57 31.47 54.41
N PRO A 788 -1.86 32.56 55.15
CA PRO A 788 -1.42 33.91 54.77
C PRO A 788 0.06 34.23 55.06
N GLY A 789 0.80 33.35 55.74
CA GLY A 789 2.22 33.52 56.08
C GLY A 789 2.48 34.25 57.41
N ASP A 790 3.76 34.45 57.76
CA ASP A 790 4.29 34.79 59.11
C ASP A 790 3.65 35.98 59.86
N TYR A 791 2.93 36.87 59.17
CA TYR A 791 2.33 38.08 59.77
C TYR A 791 0.85 38.28 59.42
N GLY A 792 0.22 37.35 58.69
CA GLY A 792 -1.22 37.35 58.44
C GLY A 792 -1.95 36.53 59.50
N THR A 793 -3.18 36.92 59.85
CA THR A 793 -4.04 36.12 60.72
C THR A 793 -4.67 34.97 59.91
N PRO A 794 -4.30 33.70 60.14
CA PRO A 794 -4.90 32.58 59.43
C PRO A 794 -6.35 32.41 59.85
N LEU A 795 -7.25 32.23 58.88
CA LEU A 795 -8.62 31.80 59.16
C LEU A 795 -8.65 30.28 59.41
N PRO A 796 -9.53 29.77 60.28
CA PRO A 796 -9.66 28.33 60.53
C PRO A 796 -10.05 27.60 59.25
N TRP A 797 -9.61 26.35 59.07
CA TRP A 797 -9.82 25.58 57.83
C TRP A 797 -11.30 25.42 57.43
N TYR A 798 -12.22 25.56 58.39
CA TYR A 798 -13.68 25.50 58.23
C TYR A 798 -14.35 26.88 58.10
N PHE A 799 -13.62 27.98 57.88
CA PHE A 799 -14.18 29.35 57.87
C PHE A 799 -15.37 29.54 56.90
N LEU A 800 -15.41 28.77 55.80
CA LEU A 800 -16.51 28.78 54.82
C LEU A 800 -17.85 28.33 55.40
N LEU A 801 -17.84 27.54 56.48
CA LEU A 801 -19.03 27.07 57.21
C LEU A 801 -19.44 28.04 58.34
N GLN A 802 -18.69 29.13 58.55
CA GLN A 802 -18.91 30.05 59.66
C GLN A 802 -19.74 31.26 59.19
N GLU A 803 -20.97 31.38 59.70
CA GLU A 803 -21.93 32.44 59.31
C GLU A 803 -21.35 33.87 59.44
N SER A 804 -20.50 34.10 60.46
CA SER A 804 -19.84 35.38 60.70
C SER A 804 -18.90 35.84 59.57
N TYR A 805 -18.43 34.91 58.71
CA TYR A 805 -17.59 35.25 57.56
C TYR A 805 -18.40 35.84 56.40
N TRP A 806 -19.57 35.27 56.11
CA TRP A 806 -20.41 35.65 54.97
C TRP A 806 -21.33 36.83 55.27
N LEU A 807 -21.92 36.86 56.48
CA LEU A 807 -22.85 37.91 56.90
C LEU A 807 -22.16 39.17 57.43
N GLY A 808 -20.82 39.16 57.53
CA GLY A 808 -20.04 40.38 57.78
C GLY A 808 -20.31 41.04 59.13
N GLY A 809 -20.56 40.25 60.17
CA GLY A 809 -20.65 40.71 61.56
C GLY A 809 -21.69 41.82 61.78
N GLU A 810 -22.97 41.49 61.68
CA GLU A 810 -24.05 42.43 62.05
C GLU A 810 -23.84 42.97 63.47
N GLY A 811 -23.98 44.29 63.61
CA GLY A 811 -23.77 44.98 64.87
C GLY A 811 -24.75 44.52 65.94
N CYS A 812 -24.26 44.31 67.17
CA CYS A 812 -25.09 43.94 68.30
C CYS A 812 -25.91 45.14 68.82
N SER A 813 -26.93 45.55 68.06
CA SER A 813 -28.01 46.39 68.57
C SER A 813 -29.07 45.50 69.20
N THR A 814 -29.45 45.80 70.45
CA THR A 814 -30.40 45.09 71.35
C THR A 814 -29.82 43.98 72.25
N ARG A 815 -29.14 44.36 73.37
CA ARG A 815 -29.29 43.74 74.71
C ARG A 815 -28.52 44.46 75.84
N GLU A 816 -28.62 45.78 76.00
CA GLU A 816 -28.00 46.44 77.18
C GLU A 816 -28.75 47.70 77.65
N GLU A 817 -30.06 47.56 77.83
CA GLU A 817 -30.98 48.65 78.25
C GLU A 817 -31.66 48.36 79.61
N ARG A 818 -31.08 47.47 80.42
CA ARG A 818 -31.57 47.14 81.78
C ARG A 818 -30.45 46.78 82.76
N ALA A 819 -29.68 47.77 83.22
CA ALA A 819 -28.90 47.66 84.47
C ALA A 819 -28.30 48.98 85.02
N LEU A 820 -28.92 50.17 84.88
CA LEU A 820 -28.66 51.28 85.82
C LEU A 820 -29.75 52.37 85.88
N GLU A 821 -31.02 51.98 86.01
CA GLU A 821 -32.12 52.92 86.26
C GLU A 821 -32.39 53.01 87.78
N LYS A 822 -31.65 53.92 88.42
CA LYS A 822 -31.77 54.46 89.80
C LYS A 822 -30.66 55.53 89.91
N THR A 823 -30.90 56.82 90.16
CA THR A 823 -31.95 57.46 90.97
C THR A 823 -32.12 58.94 90.57
N GLU A 824 -33.32 59.51 90.76
CA GLU A 824 -33.65 60.96 90.75
C GLU A 824 -34.38 61.32 92.06
N PRO A 825 -34.58 62.61 92.48
CA PRO A 825 -33.93 63.87 92.12
C PRO A 825 -33.52 64.73 93.37
N LEU A 826 -33.24 66.04 93.15
CA LEU A 826 -32.89 67.16 94.07
C LEU A 826 -33.72 67.24 95.39
N THR A 827 -33.32 67.90 96.49
CA THR A 827 -32.91 69.34 96.64
C THR A 827 -32.37 69.67 98.07
N GLU A 828 -31.91 70.91 98.28
CA GLU A 828 -31.71 71.69 99.54
C GLU A 828 -30.35 71.70 100.29
N GLU A 829 -30.09 72.85 100.92
CA GLU A 829 -28.79 73.39 101.38
C GLU A 829 -28.56 73.20 102.90
N THR A 830 -27.30 73.05 103.36
CA THR A 830 -26.63 73.99 104.31
C THR A 830 -25.23 73.51 104.80
N GLU A 831 -24.26 74.43 104.72
CA GLU A 831 -23.11 74.71 105.61
C GLU A 831 -22.28 73.55 106.27
N ASP A 832 -21.11 73.25 105.66
CA ASP A 832 -19.71 73.47 106.16
C ASP A 832 -19.28 73.17 107.64
N PRO A 833 -17.95 72.99 107.94
CA PRO A 833 -16.77 72.75 107.07
C PRO A 833 -15.74 71.69 107.60
N GLU A 834 -14.56 71.64 106.93
CA GLU A 834 -13.27 70.99 107.30
C GLU A 834 -13.12 69.46 107.10
N HIS A 835 -12.14 68.92 106.36
CA HIS A 835 -11.04 69.49 105.54
C HIS A 835 -10.59 68.43 104.47
N PRO A 836 -10.17 68.78 103.24
CA PRO A 836 -10.16 67.82 102.11
C PRO A 836 -8.83 67.14 101.73
N GLU A 837 -9.05 66.10 100.94
CA GLU A 837 -8.21 65.09 100.26
C GLU A 837 -6.97 65.53 99.45
N GLY A 838 -6.17 64.53 99.05
CA GLY A 838 -5.23 64.66 97.92
C GLY A 838 -4.45 63.39 97.56
N ILE A 839 -4.98 62.53 96.68
CA ILE A 839 -4.18 61.60 95.86
C ILE A 839 -4.60 61.77 94.40
N HIS A 840 -3.73 62.38 93.59
CA HIS A 840 -3.90 62.52 92.14
C HIS A 840 -3.23 61.34 91.41
N ASP A 841 -3.90 60.78 90.40
CA ASP A 841 -3.28 59.86 89.43
C ASP A 841 -2.12 60.55 88.69
N SER A 842 -0.89 60.16 89.03
CA SER A 842 0.33 60.88 88.67
C SER A 842 0.98 60.45 87.33
N PHE A 843 0.22 59.81 86.44
CA PHE A 843 0.76 59.19 85.21
C PHE A 843 0.21 59.75 83.89
N PHE A 844 -0.67 60.75 83.93
CA PHE A 844 -1.17 61.45 82.73
C PHE A 844 -0.85 62.95 82.79
N GLU A 845 -0.39 63.48 81.66
CA GLU A 845 -0.20 64.92 81.46
C GLU A 845 -1.58 65.58 81.21
N ARG A 846 -1.80 66.79 81.75
CA ARG A 846 -3.12 67.45 81.66
C ARG A 846 -3.37 67.94 80.22
N GLU A 847 -4.55 67.63 79.67
CA GLU A 847 -4.91 68.04 78.30
C GLU A 847 -4.88 69.56 78.13
N HIS A 848 -4.12 70.07 77.16
CA HIS A 848 -4.02 71.50 76.89
C HIS A 848 -5.20 72.01 76.03
N PRO A 849 -5.95 73.04 76.47
CA PRO A 849 -7.05 73.59 75.69
C PRO A 849 -6.52 74.36 74.47
N GLY A 850 -6.89 73.90 73.27
CA GLY A 850 -6.55 74.55 71.99
C GLY A 850 -5.80 73.68 70.98
N TRP A 851 -5.44 72.44 71.32
CA TRP A 851 -4.85 71.50 70.37
C TRP A 851 -5.91 70.67 69.65
N VAL A 852 -5.78 70.53 68.33
CA VAL A 852 -6.68 69.68 67.53
C VAL A 852 -6.31 68.22 67.76
N PRO A 853 -7.23 67.36 68.23
CA PRO A 853 -6.98 65.92 68.33
C PRO A 853 -7.01 65.30 66.93
N GLY A 854 -5.87 64.77 66.48
CA GLY A 854 -5.73 64.13 65.18
C GLY A 854 -6.21 62.67 65.17
N VAL A 855 -5.94 61.92 66.25
CA VAL A 855 -6.45 60.55 66.46
C VAL A 855 -6.81 60.36 67.93
N CYS A 856 -8.04 59.94 68.22
CA CYS A 856 -8.48 59.63 69.58
C CYS A 856 -8.83 58.13 69.68
N VAL A 857 -8.14 57.43 70.58
CA VAL A 857 -8.39 56.02 70.89
C VAL A 857 -9.09 55.96 72.25
N LYS A 858 -10.29 55.38 72.29
CA LYS A 858 -11.07 55.20 73.52
C LYS A 858 -11.40 53.72 73.76
N ASN A 859 -11.20 53.27 75.00
CA ASN A 859 -11.49 51.93 75.52
C ASN A 859 -10.96 50.78 74.64
N LEU A 860 -9.75 50.92 74.10
CA LEU A 860 -9.17 49.85 73.28
C LEU A 860 -8.85 48.62 74.16
N VAL A 861 -9.50 47.50 73.87
CA VAL A 861 -9.28 46.20 74.50
C VAL A 861 -8.90 45.17 73.43
N LYS A 862 -7.88 44.36 73.67
CA LYS A 862 -7.52 43.20 72.83
C LYS A 862 -7.09 42.02 73.69
N ILE A 863 -7.76 40.89 73.48
CA ILE A 863 -7.58 39.63 74.22
C ILE A 863 -7.21 38.56 73.19
N PHE A 864 -6.20 37.74 73.49
CA PHE A 864 -5.84 36.60 72.64
C PHE A 864 -6.33 35.29 73.28
N GLU A 865 -7.09 34.50 72.53
CA GLU A 865 -7.44 33.12 72.92
C GLU A 865 -6.25 32.16 72.70
N PRO A 866 -6.13 31.05 73.46
CA PRO A 866 -7.07 30.53 74.46
C PRO A 866 -6.86 31.06 75.89
N CYS A 867 -5.82 31.89 76.14
CA CYS A 867 -5.37 32.20 77.50
C CYS A 867 -6.14 33.33 78.22
N GLY A 868 -7.10 34.00 77.55
CA GLY A 868 -8.05 34.94 78.17
C GLY A 868 -7.45 36.20 78.81
N ARG A 869 -6.13 36.40 78.75
CA ARG A 869 -5.46 37.59 79.30
C ARG A 869 -5.50 38.73 78.26
N PRO A 870 -5.92 39.95 78.64
CA PRO A 870 -5.85 41.10 77.76
C PRO A 870 -4.39 41.48 77.48
N ALA A 871 -4.04 41.65 76.21
CA ALA A 871 -2.76 42.23 75.78
C ALA A 871 -2.80 43.76 75.75
N VAL A 872 -4.01 44.32 75.65
CA VAL A 872 -4.35 45.74 75.90
C VAL A 872 -5.69 45.73 76.62
N ASP A 873 -5.82 46.42 77.75
CA ASP A 873 -7.09 46.62 78.47
C ASP A 873 -7.37 48.12 78.59
N ARG A 874 -8.56 48.54 78.17
CA ARG A 874 -9.15 49.88 78.29
C ARG A 874 -8.17 51.05 78.05
N LEU A 875 -7.34 50.95 77.02
CA LEU A 875 -6.41 52.03 76.68
C LEU A 875 -7.18 53.23 76.11
N ASN A 876 -7.06 54.37 76.80
CA ASN A 876 -7.52 55.69 76.38
C ASN A 876 -6.29 56.55 76.05
N ILE A 877 -6.15 57.02 74.81
CA ILE A 877 -5.05 57.91 74.41
C ILE A 877 -5.46 58.85 73.27
N THR A 878 -5.12 60.12 73.42
CA THR A 878 -5.34 61.21 72.47
C THR A 878 -4.00 61.61 71.83
N PHE A 879 -3.95 61.57 70.50
CA PHE A 879 -2.83 62.06 69.70
C PHE A 879 -3.21 63.40 69.07
N TYR A 880 -2.48 64.46 69.40
CA TYR A 880 -2.73 65.80 68.88
C TYR A 880 -1.95 66.08 67.59
N GLU A 881 -2.51 66.94 66.73
CA GLU A 881 -1.85 67.33 65.48
C GLU A 881 -0.48 68.00 65.73
N ASN A 882 0.48 67.75 64.83
CA ASN A 882 1.86 68.27 64.86
C ASN A 882 2.74 67.82 66.06
N GLN A 883 2.31 66.85 66.88
CA GLN A 883 3.18 66.25 67.90
C GLN A 883 3.98 65.04 67.39
N ILE A 884 5.23 64.91 67.83
CA ILE A 884 5.99 63.67 67.75
C ILE A 884 5.69 62.86 69.02
N THR A 885 5.04 61.70 68.88
CA THR A 885 4.69 60.83 70.01
C THR A 885 5.49 59.52 69.95
N ALA A 886 5.99 59.08 71.10
CA ALA A 886 6.83 57.89 71.23
C ALA A 886 6.25 56.92 72.24
N PHE A 887 5.89 55.71 71.81
CA PHE A 887 5.26 54.70 72.65
C PHE A 887 6.31 53.76 73.26
N LEU A 888 6.81 54.07 74.47
CA LEU A 888 7.75 53.23 75.20
C LEU A 888 7.05 52.30 76.20
N GLY A 889 7.72 51.19 76.54
CA GLY A 889 7.20 50.22 77.51
C GLY A 889 8.05 48.95 77.59
N HIS A 890 8.01 48.27 78.73
CA HIS A 890 8.89 47.14 79.08
C HIS A 890 8.78 45.93 78.13
N ASN A 891 7.58 45.54 77.69
CA ASN A 891 7.37 44.36 76.82
C ASN A 891 6.85 44.74 75.43
N GLY A 892 7.27 44.01 74.39
CA GLY A 892 6.96 44.32 72.98
C GLY A 892 5.49 44.11 72.60
N ALA A 893 4.85 43.06 73.13
CA ALA A 893 3.55 42.58 72.69
C ALA A 893 2.44 43.64 72.71
N GLY A 894 2.22 44.32 73.84
CA GLY A 894 1.19 45.35 73.96
C GLY A 894 1.40 46.53 73.00
N LYS A 895 2.65 46.98 72.81
CA LYS A 895 3.00 48.12 71.94
C LYS A 895 2.64 47.84 70.47
N THR A 896 3.10 46.72 69.95
CA THR A 896 2.80 46.30 68.57
C THR A 896 1.31 46.01 68.41
N THR A 897 0.66 45.47 69.45
CA THR A 897 -0.79 45.20 69.45
C THR A 897 -1.60 46.48 69.34
N THR A 898 -1.31 47.53 70.12
CA THR A 898 -1.96 48.84 70.04
C THR A 898 -1.81 49.46 68.64
N PHE A 899 -0.60 49.47 68.08
CA PHE A 899 -0.37 49.98 66.72
C PHE A 899 -1.11 49.15 65.64
N SER A 900 -1.16 47.81 65.78
CA SER A 900 -1.87 46.94 64.83
C SER A 900 -3.39 47.11 64.87
N ALA A 901 -3.95 47.38 66.05
CA ALA A 901 -5.39 47.54 66.24
C ALA A 901 -5.90 48.94 65.84
N GLY A 902 -5.04 49.97 65.95
CA GLY A 902 -5.30 51.31 65.41
C GLY A 902 -5.13 51.42 63.89
N ALA A 903 -4.56 50.41 63.23
CA ALA A 903 -4.42 50.35 61.77
C ALA A 903 -5.70 49.79 61.12
N PRO A 904 -6.04 50.22 59.89
CA PRO A 904 -7.32 49.86 59.24
C PRO A 904 -7.49 48.37 58.88
N LEU A 905 -6.51 47.51 59.17
CA LEU A 905 -6.55 46.09 58.81
C LEU A 905 -7.26 45.19 59.84
N SER A 906 -7.44 45.64 61.09
CA SER A 906 -7.92 44.75 62.17
C SER A 906 -9.43 44.50 62.19
N SER A 907 -10.25 45.11 61.32
CA SER A 907 -11.72 45.05 61.44
C SER A 907 -12.41 43.79 60.90
N LYS A 908 -11.65 42.76 60.49
CA LYS A 908 -12.20 41.52 59.86
C LYS A 908 -11.61 40.21 60.39
N GLY A 909 -11.45 40.11 61.70
CA GLY A 909 -11.33 38.83 62.41
C GLY A 909 -12.67 38.41 63.06
N PRO A 910 -12.84 37.14 63.47
CA PRO A 910 -13.99 36.72 64.28
C PRO A 910 -13.90 37.19 65.75
N GLU A 911 -12.77 37.82 66.14
CA GLU A 911 -12.56 38.42 67.45
C GLU A 911 -13.34 39.74 67.58
N ARG A 912 -13.99 39.97 68.72
CA ARG A 912 -14.87 41.14 68.93
C ARG A 912 -14.08 42.46 68.93
N HIS A 913 -14.20 43.24 67.86
CA HIS A 913 -13.66 44.59 67.78
C HIS A 913 -14.77 45.63 67.96
N LEU A 914 -14.76 46.33 69.10
CA LEU A 914 -15.65 47.45 69.38
C LEU A 914 -14.89 48.76 69.12
N LEU A 915 -15.01 49.28 67.90
CA LEU A 915 -14.42 50.56 67.48
C LEU A 915 -15.54 51.52 67.10
N ARG A 916 -15.64 52.65 67.81
CA ARG A 916 -16.53 53.77 67.47
C ARG A 916 -15.67 55.01 67.20
N GLY A 917 -15.42 55.28 65.93
CA GLY A 917 -14.68 56.47 65.46
C GLY A 917 -15.53 57.29 64.51
N GLU A 918 -15.64 58.59 64.75
CA GLU A 918 -16.26 59.54 63.82
C GLU A 918 -15.24 59.95 62.75
N HIS A 919 -15.67 60.05 61.48
CA HIS A 919 -14.79 60.30 60.35
C HIS A 919 -14.58 61.80 60.05
N GLY A 920 -13.32 62.24 60.08
CA GLY A 920 -12.83 63.40 59.32
C GLY A 920 -12.28 62.99 57.94
N PRO A 921 -12.15 63.93 56.97
CA PRO A 921 -11.71 63.64 55.61
C PRO A 921 -10.22 63.23 55.49
N PRO A 922 -9.82 62.52 54.42
CA PRO A 922 -8.56 61.78 54.38
C PRO A 922 -7.31 62.63 54.07
N TRP A 923 -6.19 62.23 54.67
CA TRP A 923 -4.86 62.77 54.39
C TRP A 923 -4.38 62.46 52.96
N PHE A 924 -4.23 63.50 52.14
CA PHE A 924 -3.33 63.53 50.98
C PHE A 924 -2.31 64.66 51.20
N PRO A 925 -1.00 64.43 50.99
CA PRO A 925 -0.03 65.53 51.00
C PRO A 925 -0.25 66.42 49.76
N LYS A 926 -0.58 67.69 49.99
CA LYS A 926 -0.37 68.74 48.99
C LYS A 926 1.12 69.07 48.98
N GLU A 927 1.83 68.70 47.92
CA GLU A 927 3.14 69.31 47.66
C GLU A 927 2.96 70.79 47.34
N GLN A 928 3.51 71.65 48.19
CA GLN A 928 3.50 73.08 48.01
C GLN A 928 4.82 73.50 47.36
N GLN A 929 4.82 73.64 46.03
CA GLN A 929 5.97 74.12 45.27
C GLN A 929 6.34 75.56 45.66
N THR A 930 7.52 75.75 46.26
CA THR A 930 8.18 77.05 46.34
C THR A 930 9.10 77.26 45.15
N ARG A 931 8.92 78.38 44.44
CA ARG A 931 9.69 78.80 43.26
C ARG A 931 11.13 79.20 43.59
N THR A 932 12.03 78.97 42.63
CA THR A 932 12.93 80.03 42.11
C THR A 932 13.20 79.79 40.61
N SER A 933 12.86 80.80 39.78
CA SER A 933 13.48 81.21 38.47
C SER A 933 13.85 80.13 37.40
N GLN A 934 13.58 80.26 36.09
CA GLN A 934 13.29 81.39 35.17
C GLN A 934 12.40 80.91 33.99
N GLY A 935 11.86 81.81 33.14
CA GLY A 935 11.48 81.46 31.74
C GLY A 935 10.05 81.75 31.24
N ALA A 936 9.72 83.03 31.05
CA ALA A 936 8.74 83.65 30.11
C ALA A 936 7.54 82.89 29.44
N ALA A 937 6.36 83.54 29.55
CA ALA A 937 5.36 83.81 28.49
C ALA A 937 4.41 82.71 27.90
N ASN A 938 3.29 82.43 28.60
CA ASN A 938 1.89 82.87 28.28
C ASN A 938 1.48 83.23 26.81
N PRO A 939 0.15 83.22 26.44
CA PRO A 939 -1.01 82.41 26.92
C PRO A 939 -2.15 82.09 25.90
N ARG A 940 -3.23 81.44 26.40
CA ARG A 940 -4.67 81.41 25.96
C ARG A 940 -5.12 80.34 24.95
N ASP A 941 -6.05 79.45 25.30
CA ASP A 941 -7.54 79.54 25.44
C ASP A 941 -8.24 79.34 24.05
N THR A 942 -9.39 78.67 23.84
CA THR A 942 -10.46 78.18 24.74
C THR A 942 -11.32 77.08 24.06
N VAL A 943 -11.88 76.15 24.84
CA VAL A 943 -13.27 75.59 24.81
C VAL A 943 -13.98 75.18 23.49
N PHE A 944 -14.41 73.89 23.46
CA PHE A 944 -15.60 73.27 22.82
C PHE A 944 -16.31 73.93 21.62
N LYS A 945 -16.54 73.14 20.55
CA LYS A 945 -17.90 72.63 20.22
C LYS A 945 -17.91 71.43 19.26
N SER A 946 -19.04 70.74 19.23
CA SER A 946 -19.35 69.49 18.53
C SER A 946 -20.27 69.67 17.31
N PHE A 947 -20.51 68.55 16.59
CA PHE A 947 -21.51 68.27 15.54
C PHE A 947 -21.21 68.66 14.08
N GLY A 948 -21.44 67.68 13.18
CA GLY A 948 -21.70 67.92 11.74
C GLY A 948 -21.06 66.95 10.74
N GLU A 949 -21.64 65.76 10.54
CA GLU A 949 -21.77 65.16 9.19
C GLU A 949 -22.87 65.93 8.41
N PRO A 950 -23.03 65.86 7.04
CA PRO A 950 -22.75 64.68 6.20
C PRO A 950 -22.27 64.90 4.72
N GLN A 951 -22.08 63.76 4.03
CA GLN A 951 -22.42 63.44 2.61
C GLN A 951 -21.52 63.80 1.38
N GLU A 952 -21.46 62.79 0.48
CA GLU A 952 -21.20 62.76 -0.99
C GLU A 952 -19.81 63.17 -1.56
N GLY A 953 -19.24 62.50 -2.58
CA GLY A 953 -19.62 61.24 -3.26
C GLY A 953 -18.85 60.96 -4.58
N THR A 954 -18.80 59.69 -5.03
CA THR A 954 -18.43 59.18 -6.40
C THR A 954 -16.99 59.45 -6.93
N THR A 955 -16.31 58.64 -7.77
CA THR A 955 -16.59 57.56 -8.77
C THR A 955 -15.47 56.47 -8.69
N ALA A 956 -15.64 55.15 -8.86
CA ALA A 956 -16.22 54.27 -9.91
C ALA A 956 -15.28 53.91 -11.09
N CYS A 957 -14.92 52.61 -11.24
CA CYS A 957 -14.95 51.80 -12.50
C CYS A 957 -14.42 50.34 -12.31
N THR A 958 -15.03 49.38 -13.04
CA THR A 958 -14.76 47.92 -13.11
C THR A 958 -14.16 47.49 -14.47
N PRO A 959 -13.74 46.21 -14.67
CA PRO A 959 -14.58 45.12 -15.28
C PRO A 959 -14.51 43.76 -14.50
N CYS A 960 -15.49 42.83 -14.49
CA CYS A 960 -16.03 41.91 -15.54
C CYS A 960 -14.97 40.89 -16.06
N ASP A 961 -15.13 39.56 -16.18
CA ASP A 961 -16.19 38.52 -15.94
C ASP A 961 -15.49 37.13 -15.76
N GLY A 962 -16.07 35.93 -15.51
CA GLY A 962 -17.44 35.40 -15.31
C GLY A 962 -17.50 33.84 -15.44
N MET A 963 -18.68 33.21 -15.16
CA MET A 963 -19.00 31.74 -15.23
C MET A 963 -18.31 30.78 -14.21
N PHE A 964 -18.97 29.85 -13.50
CA PHE A 964 -19.97 28.83 -13.92
C PHE A 964 -21.02 28.48 -12.82
N SER A 965 -21.98 27.61 -13.14
CA SER A 965 -23.20 27.33 -12.36
C SER A 965 -23.34 25.91 -11.78
N ARG A 966 -24.09 25.80 -10.67
CA ARG A 966 -24.96 24.68 -10.21
C ARG A 966 -24.35 23.28 -9.92
N ALA A 967 -24.49 22.85 -8.66
CA ALA A 967 -24.81 21.48 -8.25
C ALA A 967 -25.94 21.59 -7.21
N VAL A 968 -27.19 21.21 -7.53
CA VAL A 968 -27.78 19.88 -7.31
C VAL A 968 -27.71 19.46 -5.84
N GLN A 969 -28.85 19.62 -5.17
CA GLN A 969 -29.11 19.23 -3.78
C GLN A 969 -29.55 17.76 -3.75
N CYS A 970 -28.70 16.88 -3.21
CA CYS A 970 -29.01 15.47 -3.00
C CYS A 970 -29.34 15.21 -1.53
N GLU A 971 -30.63 15.27 -1.18
CA GLU A 971 -31.12 14.78 0.11
C GLU A 971 -31.14 13.25 0.11
N TRP A 972 -30.25 12.62 0.89
CA TRP A 972 -30.35 11.19 1.19
C TRP A 972 -31.28 10.98 2.39
N ASN A 973 -32.54 10.70 2.12
CA ASN A 973 -33.48 10.17 3.10
C ASN A 973 -33.09 8.72 3.45
N VAL A 974 -32.43 8.52 4.59
CA VAL A 974 -32.17 7.18 5.15
C VAL A 974 -33.32 6.80 6.09
N GLY A 975 -34.25 5.99 5.59
CA GLY A 975 -35.21 5.29 6.43
C GLY A 975 -34.56 4.09 7.15
N PRO A 976 -34.90 3.79 8.41
CA PRO A 976 -34.28 2.70 9.13
C PRO A 976 -34.86 1.34 8.71
N VAL A 977 -34.00 0.42 8.31
CA VAL A 977 -34.29 -1.02 8.26
C VAL A 977 -33.30 -1.70 9.22
N PRO A 978 -33.75 -2.47 10.22
CA PRO A 978 -32.86 -3.08 11.19
C PRO A 978 -32.26 -4.39 10.66
N PHE A 979 -30.94 -4.56 10.81
CA PHE A 979 -30.29 -5.76 11.34
C PHE A 979 -28.84 -5.46 11.76
#